data_AF-A0A8H5Q748-F1
#
_entry.id   AF-A0A8H5Q748-F1
#
_cell.length_a   1.000
_cell.length_b   1.000
_cell.length_c   1.000
_cell.angle_alpha   90.00
_cell.angle_beta   90.00
_cell.angle_gamma   90.00
#
_symmetry.space_group_name_H-M   'P 1'
#
loop_
_entity.id
_entity.type
_entity.pdbx_description
1 polymer ?
#
loop_
_entity_poly.entity_id
_entity_poly.type
_entity_poly.pdbx_seq_one_letter_code
_entity_poly.pdbx_strand_id
1 'polypeptide(L)'
;MSQLPPPNVLDAFGLEGPLIHVPGGRGLCYQTSHGILLRPSDDDNESEYIATLCKSLFELHPVDYRVPRPIQASDARYVCDGWTAWEYLEGKATPQEQFDILMRACRAFHADVTRLPVDRPSFLSTRQNRFTEADLVTWEEKKLGDVDDVNSDVMATIQPILDQLLKLRQPFRQEIKNQLVHGDLTGNVLFNSETNKAPAIIDITLYWRPAEYAEAIIVADGLIWLNGDRELVEMFGTDHTRVQLLSSNRMVGVPSSRGCNSCRKAKKRCDQKQPKCGRCIRLGDECVGSGTRRFKFHQYKPDTQTTQLITPPAETPSNDTTRLTAEFISLMEIDDDRFGFEAYGPYFFADLPRRMGSNSALDTTTSAMIASFQAIRLRKTADKKTFSLYGKALRSLQGCLSDENQPVMLKLELVLMMMLCQVWLDNKHANKHRGVIAYLLKEAVSQGEMLHSGDIRAWCLQAIYAALCDPKVELGSWFWDVAVQDTIMTRPYHYQQNLYCFELGAIGDLPVFLRDPERYLYQLKCYYNILSQERLVMKKLYEEAMVATLPTDASPACRMKAIEYASGHAGLLVQAALIGPTLNAFGVLPDYKQDSHEICDDAVLLAHRCQTFRPCGASYVPELLKLVWASLDDGYRHEELEKLMDDYAEDVQGASYLEEAKSMRKRLDGLGWSNEQRFLEERNEEFETPPPCVIL
;
A
#
# COMPACT_ATOMS: atom_id res chain seq x y z
N MET A 1 2.23 -0.33 -17.07
CA MET A 1 3.32 0.03 -17.99
C MET A 1 3.31 1.54 -18.13
N SER A 2 4.44 2.21 -17.98
CA SER A 2 4.57 3.62 -18.36
C SER A 2 4.74 3.69 -19.88
N GLN A 3 3.64 3.92 -20.60
CA GLN A 3 3.70 4.13 -22.04
C GLN A 3 4.49 5.41 -22.31
N LEU A 4 5.56 5.31 -23.09
CA LEU A 4 6.27 6.48 -23.62
C LEU A 4 5.39 7.15 -24.69
N PRO A 5 5.44 8.48 -24.84
CA PRO A 5 4.85 9.17 -25.99
C PRO A 5 5.44 8.56 -27.28
N PRO A 6 4.61 8.10 -28.23
CA PRO A 6 5.12 7.56 -29.49
C PRO A 6 5.71 8.70 -30.35
N PRO A 7 6.65 8.43 -31.27
CA PRO A 7 7.34 9.48 -32.03
C PRO A 7 6.39 10.45 -32.76
N ASN A 8 5.29 9.94 -33.31
CA ASN A 8 4.31 10.76 -34.03
C ASN A 8 3.56 11.78 -33.14
N VAL A 9 3.51 11.56 -31.83
CA VAL A 9 2.99 12.54 -30.85
C VAL A 9 4.02 13.65 -30.63
N LEU A 10 5.32 13.32 -30.61
CA LEU A 10 6.39 14.31 -30.54
C LEU A 10 6.41 15.16 -31.82
N ASP A 11 6.34 14.52 -32.98
CA ASP A 11 6.23 15.19 -34.29
C ASP A 11 5.00 16.12 -34.34
N ALA A 12 3.83 15.65 -33.87
CA ALA A 12 2.58 16.41 -33.91
C ALA A 12 2.61 17.66 -33.03
N PHE A 13 3.27 17.62 -31.86
CA PHE A 13 3.46 18.78 -30.99
C PHE A 13 4.75 19.57 -31.27
N GLY A 14 5.54 19.19 -32.29
CA GLY A 14 6.79 19.87 -32.68
C GLY A 14 7.91 19.74 -31.64
N LEU A 15 8.02 18.59 -30.98
CA LEU A 15 8.89 18.36 -29.84
C LEU A 15 10.15 17.56 -30.22
N GLU A 16 11.32 18.17 -29.99
CA GLU A 16 12.62 17.52 -30.15
C GLU A 16 13.34 17.35 -28.79
N GLY A 17 14.29 16.42 -28.76
CA GLY A 17 15.17 16.18 -27.60
C GLY A 17 14.73 15.02 -26.69
N PRO A 18 15.50 14.74 -25.62
CA PRO A 18 15.21 13.65 -24.69
C PRO A 18 14.00 13.96 -23.80
N LEU A 19 13.23 12.92 -23.50
CA LEU A 19 12.13 12.96 -22.54
C LEU A 19 12.65 12.62 -21.13
N ILE A 20 12.48 13.55 -20.19
CA ILE A 20 12.76 13.37 -18.77
C ILE A 20 11.47 12.93 -18.10
N HIS A 21 11.50 11.88 -17.29
CA HIS A 21 10.32 11.46 -16.51
C HIS A 21 10.01 12.49 -15.41
N VAL A 22 8.73 12.83 -15.23
CA VAL A 22 8.31 13.73 -14.15
C VAL A 22 7.73 12.88 -13.00
N PRO A 23 8.38 12.86 -11.82
CA PRO A 23 7.89 12.10 -10.68
C PRO A 23 6.63 12.73 -10.08
N GLY A 24 5.65 11.89 -9.75
CA GLY A 24 4.36 12.30 -9.16
C GLY A 24 3.15 11.74 -9.91
N GLY A 25 1.96 11.96 -9.33
CA GLY A 25 0.68 11.51 -9.90
C GLY A 25 0.67 10.00 -10.21
N ARG A 26 0.34 9.65 -11.46
CA ARG A 26 0.38 8.26 -11.97
C ARG A 26 1.75 7.84 -12.54
N GLY A 27 2.76 8.70 -12.52
CA GLY A 27 4.07 8.41 -13.11
C GLY A 27 4.06 8.22 -14.63
N LEU A 28 3.13 8.87 -15.34
CA LEU A 28 2.97 8.77 -16.81
C LEU A 28 3.36 10.06 -17.56
N CYS A 29 3.89 11.06 -16.85
CA CYS A 29 4.18 12.38 -17.39
C CYS A 29 5.66 12.50 -17.78
N TYR A 30 5.94 13.20 -18.88
CA TYR A 30 7.30 13.39 -19.39
C TYR A 30 7.54 14.84 -19.78
N GLN A 31 8.72 15.38 -19.50
CA GLN A 31 9.10 16.75 -19.78
C GLN A 31 10.24 16.81 -20.81
N THR A 32 10.16 17.72 -21.77
CA THR A 32 11.28 18.02 -22.69
C THR A 32 12.26 19.01 -22.05
N SER A 33 13.49 19.04 -22.54
CA SER A 33 14.50 20.06 -22.17
C SER A 33 14.08 21.53 -22.44
N HIS A 34 12.95 21.74 -23.12
CA HIS A 34 12.39 23.07 -23.45
C HIS A 34 11.19 23.47 -22.56
N GLY A 35 10.95 22.76 -21.45
CA GLY A 35 9.89 23.12 -20.50
C GLY A 35 8.48 22.72 -20.95
N ILE A 36 8.37 21.69 -21.78
CA ILE A 36 7.09 21.18 -22.29
C ILE A 36 6.77 19.85 -21.62
N LEU A 37 5.59 19.75 -21.02
CA LEU A 37 5.07 18.58 -20.31
C LEU A 37 4.08 17.81 -21.19
N LEU A 38 4.38 16.54 -21.46
CA LEU A 38 3.49 15.57 -22.08
C LEU A 38 2.74 14.76 -21.02
N ARG A 39 1.41 14.70 -21.15
CA ARG A 39 0.52 13.93 -20.26
C ARG A 39 -0.44 13.09 -21.12
N PRO A 40 -0.71 11.82 -20.76
CA PRO A 40 -1.76 11.05 -21.44
C PRO A 40 -3.16 11.65 -21.18
N SER A 41 -4.07 11.35 -22.10
CA SER A 41 -5.50 11.63 -22.07
C SER A 41 -6.25 10.39 -21.60
N ASP A 42 -7.19 10.54 -20.65
CA ASP A 42 -8.12 9.48 -20.25
C ASP A 42 -9.44 9.52 -21.06
N ASP A 43 -9.84 10.72 -21.49
CA ASP A 43 -10.90 10.98 -22.47
C ASP A 43 -10.49 12.21 -23.29
N ASP A 44 -10.43 12.05 -24.61
CA ASP A 44 -9.91 13.08 -25.52
C ASP A 44 -10.85 14.30 -25.60
N ASN A 45 -12.15 14.14 -25.38
CA ASN A 45 -13.13 15.24 -25.42
C ASN A 45 -13.03 16.08 -24.14
N GLU A 46 -12.84 15.44 -22.98
CA GLU A 46 -12.61 16.13 -21.72
C GLU A 46 -11.24 16.83 -21.74
N SER A 47 -10.20 16.20 -22.28
CA SER A 47 -8.86 16.78 -22.40
C SER A 47 -8.79 17.98 -23.35
N GLU A 48 -9.40 17.90 -24.55
CA GLU A 48 -9.49 19.00 -25.52
C GLU A 48 -10.28 20.20 -24.93
N TYR A 49 -11.31 19.92 -24.13
CA TYR A 49 -12.09 20.93 -23.42
C TYR A 49 -11.28 21.60 -22.30
N ILE A 50 -10.58 20.82 -21.46
CA ILE A 50 -9.71 21.37 -20.40
C ILE A 50 -8.60 22.24 -21.01
N ALA A 51 -8.00 21.83 -22.12
CA ALA A 51 -7.04 22.67 -22.85
C ALA A 51 -7.67 24.00 -23.30
N THR A 52 -8.83 23.95 -23.95
CA THR A 52 -9.55 25.15 -24.40
C THR A 52 -9.92 26.08 -23.23
N LEU A 53 -10.29 25.52 -22.07
CA LEU A 53 -10.54 26.26 -20.84
C LEU A 53 -9.26 26.90 -20.27
N CYS A 54 -8.17 26.14 -20.13
CA CYS A 54 -6.88 26.64 -19.65
C CYS A 54 -6.34 27.77 -20.52
N LYS A 55 -6.47 27.67 -21.86
CA LYS A 55 -6.13 28.77 -22.78
C LYS A 55 -6.98 30.01 -22.52
N SER A 56 -8.30 29.83 -22.41
CA SER A 56 -9.23 30.95 -22.15
C SER A 56 -8.95 31.65 -20.83
N LEU A 57 -8.60 30.89 -19.78
CA LEU A 57 -8.20 31.42 -18.47
C LEU A 57 -6.81 32.09 -18.52
N PHE A 58 -5.85 31.54 -19.26
CA PHE A 58 -4.54 32.16 -19.48
C PHE A 58 -4.67 33.52 -20.17
N GLU A 59 -5.55 33.63 -21.17
CA GLU A 59 -5.83 34.87 -21.90
C GLU A 59 -6.49 35.97 -21.03
N LEU A 60 -7.08 35.62 -19.87
CA LEU A 60 -7.56 36.60 -18.88
C LEU A 60 -6.44 37.25 -18.05
N HIS A 61 -5.20 36.73 -18.12
CA HIS A 61 -4.04 37.21 -17.36
C HIS A 61 -4.29 37.25 -15.83
N PRO A 62 -4.61 36.10 -15.19
CA PRO A 62 -4.94 36.03 -13.77
C PRO A 62 -3.79 36.45 -12.85
N VAL A 63 -4.14 37.03 -11.70
CA VAL A 63 -3.19 37.60 -10.74
C VAL A 63 -2.92 36.66 -9.55
N ASP A 64 -3.98 36.10 -8.95
CA ASP A 64 -3.88 35.26 -7.75
C ASP A 64 -3.62 33.77 -8.03
N TYR A 65 -3.58 33.35 -9.31
CA TYR A 65 -3.28 31.99 -9.74
C TYR A 65 -2.63 31.96 -11.13
N ARG A 66 -2.01 30.82 -11.48
CA ARG A 66 -1.56 30.46 -12.83
C ARG A 66 -2.25 29.17 -13.29
N VAL A 67 -2.36 28.97 -14.59
CA VAL A 67 -2.75 27.69 -15.23
C VAL A 67 -1.73 27.35 -16.33
N PRO A 68 -1.44 26.06 -16.59
CA PRO A 68 -0.53 25.68 -17.65
C PRO A 68 -1.15 26.00 -19.02
N ARG A 69 -0.39 26.66 -19.88
CA ARG A 69 -0.80 26.91 -21.26
C ARG A 69 -0.79 25.60 -22.04
N PRO A 70 -1.87 25.21 -22.72
CA PRO A 70 -1.86 24.04 -23.59
C PRO A 70 -1.05 24.34 -24.85
N ILE A 71 -0.46 23.30 -25.43
CA ILE A 71 0.30 23.37 -26.68
C ILE A 71 -0.51 22.67 -27.76
N GLN A 72 -0.72 23.38 -28.87
CA GLN A 72 -1.58 22.95 -29.96
C GLN A 72 -0.77 22.08 -30.94
N ALA A 73 -1.32 20.93 -31.33
CA ALA A 73 -0.74 20.06 -32.33
C ALA A 73 -0.85 20.66 -33.74
N SER A 74 -0.07 20.11 -34.68
CA SER A 74 0.01 20.51 -36.08
C SER A 74 -1.31 20.43 -36.87
N ASP A 75 -2.30 19.71 -36.36
CA ASP A 75 -3.66 19.60 -36.92
C ASP A 75 -4.68 20.56 -36.26
N ALA A 76 -4.19 21.48 -35.43
CA ALA A 76 -4.94 22.46 -34.64
C ALA A 76 -5.80 21.91 -33.48
N ARG A 77 -5.60 20.65 -33.04
CA ARG A 77 -6.16 20.13 -31.77
C ARG A 77 -5.18 20.26 -30.60
N TYR A 78 -5.61 19.98 -29.39
CA TYR A 78 -4.75 19.83 -28.20
C TYR A 78 -4.50 18.37 -27.80
N VAL A 79 -5.26 17.42 -28.35
CA VAL A 79 -5.06 15.97 -28.18
C VAL A 79 -4.60 15.29 -29.47
N CYS A 80 -3.50 14.54 -29.39
CA CYS A 80 -2.96 13.68 -30.45
C CYS A 80 -2.73 12.26 -29.91
N ASP A 81 -3.31 11.24 -30.53
CA ASP A 81 -3.17 9.80 -30.19
C ASP A 81 -3.21 9.48 -28.68
N GLY A 82 -4.14 10.09 -27.94
CA GLY A 82 -4.29 9.92 -26.49
C GLY A 82 -3.24 10.66 -25.64
N TRP A 83 -2.59 11.69 -26.18
CA TRP A 83 -1.62 12.55 -25.49
C TRP A 83 -1.93 14.03 -25.63
N THR A 84 -1.53 14.80 -24.62
CA THR A 84 -1.63 16.27 -24.56
C THR A 84 -0.28 16.88 -24.20
N ALA A 85 0.00 18.09 -24.70
CA ALA A 85 1.21 18.85 -24.39
C ALA A 85 0.88 20.18 -23.69
N TRP A 86 1.70 20.57 -22.72
CA TRP A 86 1.46 21.71 -21.82
C TRP A 86 2.75 22.46 -21.48
N GLU A 87 2.63 23.73 -21.12
CA GLU A 87 3.68 24.50 -20.43
C GLU A 87 3.96 23.89 -19.04
N TYR A 88 5.21 23.46 -18.79
CA TYR A 88 5.62 22.98 -17.47
C TYR A 88 5.69 24.13 -16.47
N LEU A 89 4.98 24.02 -15.34
CA LEU A 89 4.96 25.04 -14.30
C LEU A 89 5.74 24.60 -13.07
N GLU A 90 6.74 25.39 -12.69
CA GLU A 90 7.57 25.17 -11.50
C GLU A 90 6.79 25.35 -10.19
N GLY A 91 6.99 24.43 -9.25
CA GLY A 91 6.58 24.53 -7.85
C GLY A 91 6.50 23.17 -7.16
N LYS A 92 6.00 23.13 -5.92
CA LYS A 92 5.77 21.92 -5.13
C LYS A 92 4.34 21.90 -4.59
N ALA A 93 3.69 20.74 -4.58
CA ALA A 93 2.38 20.54 -3.98
C ALA A 93 2.48 20.47 -2.44
N THR A 94 2.60 21.64 -1.80
CA THR A 94 2.84 21.80 -0.35
C THR A 94 1.80 22.73 0.30
N PRO A 95 0.51 22.33 0.31
CA PRO A 95 -0.60 23.19 0.75
C PRO A 95 -0.65 23.43 2.28
N GLN A 96 0.01 22.59 3.08
CA GLN A 96 -0.18 22.50 4.53
C GLN A 96 0.10 23.79 5.32
N GLU A 97 0.98 24.65 4.81
CA GLU A 97 1.33 25.96 5.41
C GLU A 97 0.73 27.15 4.61
N GLN A 98 -0.04 26.88 3.56
CA GLN A 98 -0.40 27.86 2.51
C GLN A 98 -1.91 27.85 2.19
N PHE A 99 -2.76 27.40 3.12
CA PHE A 99 -4.21 27.32 2.94
C PHE A 99 -4.87 28.68 2.60
N ASP A 100 -4.34 29.79 3.08
CA ASP A 100 -4.86 31.13 2.78
C ASP A 100 -4.59 31.54 1.32
N ILE A 101 -3.39 31.22 0.80
CA ILE A 101 -2.99 31.38 -0.60
C ILE A 101 -3.85 30.44 -1.47
N LEU A 102 -4.03 29.19 -1.05
CA LEU A 102 -4.83 28.18 -1.74
C LEU A 102 -6.31 28.59 -1.87
N MET A 103 -6.91 29.11 -0.79
CA MET A 103 -8.26 29.64 -0.79
C MET A 103 -8.40 30.89 -1.68
N ARG A 104 -7.41 31.81 -1.69
CA ARG A 104 -7.40 32.96 -2.62
C ARG A 104 -7.36 32.49 -4.08
N ALA A 105 -6.45 31.58 -4.42
CA ALA A 105 -6.31 31.04 -5.76
C ALA A 105 -7.58 30.30 -6.24
N CYS A 106 -8.17 29.48 -5.37
CA CYS A 106 -9.44 28.79 -5.64
C CYS A 106 -10.59 29.78 -5.92
N ARG A 107 -10.73 30.82 -5.10
CA ARG A 107 -11.76 31.87 -5.27
C ARG A 107 -11.55 32.66 -6.56
N ALA A 108 -10.32 33.05 -6.88
CA ALA A 108 -9.98 33.78 -8.11
C ALA A 108 -10.23 32.94 -9.37
N PHE A 109 -9.78 31.68 -9.39
CA PHE A 109 -10.00 30.75 -10.50
C PHE A 109 -11.49 30.58 -10.82
N HIS A 110 -12.33 30.32 -9.83
CA HIS A 110 -13.77 30.16 -10.06
C HIS A 110 -14.47 31.49 -10.41
N ALA A 111 -13.99 32.63 -9.90
CA ALA A 111 -14.48 33.94 -10.34
C ALA A 111 -14.19 34.22 -11.82
N ASP A 112 -13.02 33.81 -12.33
CA ASP A 112 -12.68 33.94 -13.76
C ASP A 112 -13.38 32.89 -14.64
N VAL A 113 -13.55 31.65 -14.18
CA VAL A 113 -14.40 30.66 -14.86
C VAL A 113 -15.85 31.15 -14.98
N THR A 114 -16.37 31.87 -13.97
CA THR A 114 -17.71 32.51 -14.02
C THR A 114 -17.84 33.56 -15.14
N ARG A 115 -16.73 34.19 -15.56
CA ARG A 115 -16.70 35.25 -16.58
C ARG A 115 -16.60 34.71 -18.01
N LEU A 116 -16.19 33.45 -18.19
CA LEU A 116 -16.11 32.80 -19.50
C LEU A 116 -17.50 32.31 -19.97
N PRO A 117 -17.75 32.24 -21.28
CA PRO A 117 -19.01 31.73 -21.84
C PRO A 117 -19.06 30.19 -21.77
N VAL A 118 -19.19 29.66 -20.56
CA VAL A 118 -19.09 28.22 -20.24
C VAL A 118 -20.47 27.63 -19.93
N ASP A 119 -20.99 26.83 -20.86
CA ASP A 119 -22.12 25.93 -20.65
C ASP A 119 -21.68 24.61 -19.98
N ARG A 120 -22.61 23.87 -19.35
CA ARG A 120 -22.33 22.55 -18.75
C ARG A 120 -21.85 21.57 -19.83
N PRO A 121 -20.60 21.06 -19.76
CA PRO A 121 -20.09 20.16 -20.79
C PRO A 121 -20.86 18.84 -20.83
N SER A 122 -21.14 18.35 -22.04
CA SER A 122 -21.91 17.12 -22.27
C SER A 122 -21.22 15.87 -21.71
N PHE A 123 -19.89 15.83 -21.69
CA PHE A 123 -19.14 14.70 -21.13
C PHE A 123 -19.38 14.51 -19.62
N LEU A 124 -19.70 15.58 -18.86
CA LEU A 124 -20.07 15.46 -17.44
C LEU A 124 -21.40 14.70 -17.21
N SER A 125 -22.16 14.41 -18.28
CA SER A 125 -23.35 13.55 -18.24
C SER A 125 -23.11 12.13 -18.78
N THR A 126 -21.93 11.85 -19.33
CA THR A 126 -21.56 10.52 -19.88
C THR A 126 -20.35 9.89 -19.21
N ARG A 127 -19.54 10.65 -18.46
CA ARG A 127 -18.33 10.23 -17.75
C ARG A 127 -18.64 9.19 -16.67
N GLN A 128 -18.36 7.92 -16.96
CA GLN A 128 -18.59 6.80 -16.05
C GLN A 128 -17.33 6.46 -15.25
N ASN A 129 -17.12 7.17 -14.14
CA ASN A 129 -16.06 6.85 -13.18
C ASN A 129 -16.56 6.92 -11.73
N ARG A 130 -15.84 6.27 -10.81
CA ARG A 130 -16.23 6.11 -9.39
C ARG A 130 -16.47 7.42 -8.63
N PHE A 131 -15.80 8.50 -9.05
CA PHE A 131 -15.88 9.81 -8.43
C PHE A 131 -17.08 10.62 -8.94
N THR A 132 -17.41 10.50 -10.23
CA THR A 132 -18.63 11.07 -10.82
C THR A 132 -19.87 10.38 -10.25
N GLU A 133 -19.85 9.05 -10.15
CA GLU A 133 -20.94 8.28 -9.54
C GLU A 133 -21.23 8.70 -8.09
N ALA A 134 -20.19 9.03 -7.33
CA ALA A 134 -20.34 9.44 -5.94
C ALA A 134 -20.74 10.91 -5.77
N ASP A 135 -20.29 11.81 -6.65
CA ASP A 135 -20.79 13.17 -6.76
C ASP A 135 -22.31 13.18 -7.05
N LEU A 136 -22.77 12.35 -8.00
CA LEU A 136 -24.21 12.19 -8.27
C LEU A 136 -24.99 11.72 -7.04
N VAL A 137 -24.44 10.83 -6.21
CA VAL A 137 -25.05 10.40 -4.93
C VAL A 137 -25.07 11.53 -3.90
N THR A 138 -23.95 12.23 -3.79
CA THR A 138 -23.73 13.31 -2.84
C THR A 138 -24.77 14.41 -3.02
N TRP A 139 -25.03 14.77 -4.28
CA TRP A 139 -25.97 15.81 -4.69
C TRP A 139 -27.41 15.30 -4.93
N GLU A 140 -27.73 14.07 -4.53
CA GLU A 140 -29.04 13.40 -4.70
C GLU A 140 -29.51 13.22 -6.17
N GLU A 141 -28.69 13.60 -7.16
CA GLU A 141 -28.94 13.38 -8.60
C GLU A 141 -29.02 11.88 -8.95
N LYS A 142 -28.39 11.02 -8.13
CA LYS A 142 -28.50 9.56 -8.13
C LYS A 142 -28.66 9.07 -6.69
N LYS A 143 -29.24 7.88 -6.48
CA LYS A 143 -29.33 7.27 -5.14
C LYS A 143 -28.16 6.33 -4.91
N LEU A 144 -27.66 6.24 -3.68
CA LEU A 144 -26.53 5.36 -3.35
C LEU A 144 -26.80 3.89 -3.73
N GLY A 145 -28.03 3.42 -3.54
CA GLY A 145 -28.47 2.08 -3.99
C GLY A 145 -29.09 2.04 -5.39
N ASP A 146 -28.92 3.09 -6.21
CA ASP A 146 -29.15 3.10 -7.68
C ASP A 146 -27.83 3.37 -8.45
N VAL A 147 -26.74 3.74 -7.75
CA VAL A 147 -25.43 3.13 -8.01
C VAL A 147 -25.64 1.67 -7.54
N ASP A 148 -26.23 0.85 -8.42
CA ASP A 148 -27.41 0.02 -8.09
C ASP A 148 -27.17 -1.19 -7.13
N ASP A 149 -25.94 -1.36 -6.62
CA ASP A 149 -25.50 -2.13 -5.42
C ASP A 149 -23.96 -1.92 -5.22
N VAL A 150 -23.52 -1.44 -4.05
CA VAL A 150 -22.12 -1.08 -3.63
C VAL A 150 -21.43 -2.28 -2.94
N ASN A 151 -20.12 -2.24 -2.59
CA ASN A 151 -19.54 -3.24 -1.66
C ASN A 151 -20.32 -3.21 -0.33
N SER A 152 -21.01 -4.30 0.00
CA SER A 152 -21.96 -4.40 1.11
C SER A 152 -21.33 -4.24 2.48
N ASP A 153 -20.07 -4.64 2.62
CA ASP A 153 -19.45 -4.88 3.92
C ASP A 153 -18.68 -3.63 4.38
N VAL A 154 -18.02 -2.97 3.42
CA VAL A 154 -17.58 -1.57 3.54
C VAL A 154 -18.78 -0.67 3.80
N MET A 155 -19.90 -0.86 3.08
CA MET A 155 -21.12 -0.11 3.31
C MET A 155 -21.67 -0.32 4.73
N ALA A 156 -21.79 -1.57 5.19
CA ALA A 156 -22.24 -1.88 6.56
C ALA A 156 -21.36 -1.23 7.63
N THR A 157 -20.04 -1.17 7.38
CA THR A 157 -19.06 -0.52 8.26
C THR A 157 -19.26 1.01 8.32
N ILE A 158 -19.49 1.67 7.18
CA ILE A 158 -19.62 3.15 7.15
C ILE A 158 -21.06 3.65 7.38
N GLN A 159 -22.10 2.82 7.17
CA GLN A 159 -23.51 3.23 7.24
C GLN A 159 -23.90 3.97 8.54
N PRO A 160 -23.43 3.59 9.75
CA PRO A 160 -23.75 4.33 10.97
C PRO A 160 -23.25 5.77 10.97
N ILE A 161 -22.03 6.00 10.45
CA ILE A 161 -21.43 7.35 10.29
C ILE A 161 -22.15 8.09 9.16
N LEU A 162 -22.46 7.38 8.08
CA LEU A 162 -23.18 7.90 6.92
C LEU A 162 -24.59 8.40 7.29
N ASP A 163 -25.27 7.70 8.19
CA ASP A 163 -26.58 8.05 8.75
C ASP A 163 -26.50 9.20 9.78
N GLN A 164 -25.40 9.32 10.53
CA GLN A 164 -25.15 10.50 11.37
C GLN A 164 -24.97 11.74 10.48
N LEU A 165 -24.15 11.65 9.43
CA LEU A 165 -23.95 12.72 8.46
C LEU A 165 -25.25 13.10 7.73
N LEU A 166 -26.09 12.13 7.36
CA LEU A 166 -27.42 12.42 6.77
C LEU A 166 -28.36 13.17 7.72
N LYS A 167 -28.26 12.98 9.04
CA LYS A 167 -29.07 13.71 10.04
C LYS A 167 -28.59 15.15 10.25
N LEU A 168 -27.30 15.42 10.03
CA LEU A 168 -26.71 16.77 10.08
C LEU A 168 -26.99 17.57 8.79
N ARG A 169 -27.21 16.88 7.67
CA ARG A 169 -27.55 17.52 6.40
C ARG A 169 -28.94 18.16 6.44
N GLN A 170 -29.07 19.35 5.86
CA GLN A 170 -30.25 20.20 5.81
C GLN A 170 -30.32 20.85 4.42
N PRO A 171 -31.52 21.16 3.89
CA PRO A 171 -31.63 21.87 2.62
C PRO A 171 -30.95 23.24 2.68
N PHE A 172 -30.41 23.69 1.55
CA PHE A 172 -29.90 25.06 1.41
C PHE A 172 -31.04 26.07 1.62
N ARG A 173 -30.78 27.16 2.34
CA ARG A 173 -31.80 28.20 2.64
C ARG A 173 -32.03 29.17 1.48
N GLN A 174 -31.21 29.08 0.44
CA GLN A 174 -31.17 29.95 -0.74
C GLN A 174 -30.83 29.08 -1.94
N GLU A 175 -31.23 29.52 -3.14
CA GLU A 175 -30.80 28.88 -4.39
C GLU A 175 -29.32 29.19 -4.64
N ILE A 176 -28.54 28.17 -5.03
CA ILE A 176 -27.09 28.29 -5.27
C ILE A 176 -26.83 28.00 -6.75
N LYS A 177 -26.12 28.90 -7.42
CA LYS A 177 -25.81 28.77 -8.84
C LYS A 177 -24.65 27.79 -9.06
N ASN A 178 -24.94 26.65 -9.67
CA ASN A 178 -23.91 25.75 -10.18
C ASN A 178 -23.16 26.38 -11.36
N GLN A 179 -21.85 26.13 -11.41
CA GLN A 179 -20.96 26.49 -12.51
C GLN A 179 -19.93 25.36 -12.73
N LEU A 180 -18.99 25.56 -13.63
CA LEU A 180 -17.86 24.64 -13.80
C LEU A 180 -16.85 24.86 -12.66
N VAL A 181 -16.47 23.79 -11.96
CA VAL A 181 -15.52 23.84 -10.83
C VAL A 181 -14.47 22.73 -10.89
N HIS A 182 -13.33 22.97 -10.25
CA HIS A 182 -12.29 21.95 -10.05
C HIS A 182 -12.54 21.19 -8.75
N GLY A 183 -12.86 19.90 -8.85
CA GLY A 183 -13.25 19.04 -7.73
C GLY A 183 -12.13 18.19 -7.11
N ASP A 184 -10.87 18.62 -7.24
CA ASP A 184 -9.68 17.93 -6.70
C ASP A 184 -8.52 18.93 -6.53
N LEU A 185 -8.81 20.13 -5.99
CA LEU A 185 -7.89 21.26 -6.08
C LEU A 185 -6.73 21.15 -5.07
N THR A 186 -6.94 20.52 -3.92
CA THR A 186 -6.03 20.53 -2.77
C THR A 186 -4.64 19.96 -3.06
N GLY A 187 -4.57 18.84 -3.80
CA GLY A 187 -3.31 18.22 -4.21
C GLY A 187 -2.71 18.79 -5.50
N ASN A 188 -3.52 19.47 -6.32
CA ASN A 188 -3.17 19.87 -7.68
C ASN A 188 -2.83 21.37 -7.80
N VAL A 189 -2.21 21.92 -6.75
CA VAL A 189 -1.68 23.30 -6.74
C VAL A 189 -0.20 23.32 -6.38
N LEU A 190 0.61 23.89 -7.28
CA LEU A 190 2.05 24.03 -7.13
C LEU A 190 2.41 25.43 -6.60
N PHE A 191 3.07 25.46 -5.45
CA PHE A 191 3.57 26.66 -4.79
C PHE A 191 5.07 26.85 -5.07
N ASN A 192 5.54 28.10 -5.16
CA ASN A 192 6.94 28.42 -5.40
C ASN A 192 7.36 29.61 -4.51
N SER A 193 7.89 29.29 -3.33
CA SER A 193 8.29 30.26 -2.29
C SER A 193 9.51 31.10 -2.67
N GLU A 194 10.37 30.60 -3.55
CA GLU A 194 11.60 31.29 -3.97
C GLU A 194 11.34 32.45 -4.94
N THR A 195 10.34 32.30 -5.82
CA THR A 195 10.08 33.28 -6.89
C THR A 195 8.90 34.21 -6.62
N ASN A 196 8.17 34.01 -5.53
CA ASN A 196 6.96 34.75 -5.16
C ASN A 196 5.91 34.83 -6.29
N LYS A 197 5.91 33.85 -7.20
CA LYS A 197 4.91 33.67 -8.26
C LYS A 197 3.60 33.19 -7.64
N ALA A 198 2.47 33.62 -8.21
CA ALA A 198 1.16 33.08 -7.86
C ALA A 198 1.13 31.53 -7.97
N PRO A 199 0.35 30.83 -7.13
CA PRO A 199 0.23 29.38 -7.17
C PRO A 199 -0.27 28.88 -8.54
N ALA A 200 0.28 27.77 -9.03
CA ALA A 200 -0.12 27.17 -10.30
C ALA A 200 -1.12 26.03 -10.08
N ILE A 201 -2.34 26.19 -10.60
CA ILE A 201 -3.37 25.16 -10.64
C ILE A 201 -3.09 24.25 -11.84
N ILE A 202 -2.92 22.95 -11.59
CA ILE A 202 -2.63 21.91 -12.59
C ILE A 202 -3.74 20.83 -12.56
N ASP A 203 -3.64 19.82 -13.43
CA ASP A 203 -4.47 18.59 -13.41
C ASP A 203 -5.99 18.77 -13.14
N ILE A 204 -6.54 19.83 -13.72
CA ILE A 204 -7.92 20.30 -13.51
C ILE A 204 -8.94 19.19 -13.77
N THR A 205 -9.62 18.78 -12.71
CA THR A 205 -10.67 17.74 -12.73
C THR A 205 -12.05 18.38 -12.57
N LEU A 206 -12.88 18.31 -13.62
CA LEU A 206 -14.07 19.15 -13.79
C LEU A 206 -15.36 18.58 -13.17
N TYR A 207 -16.18 19.45 -12.58
CA TYR A 207 -17.51 19.17 -12.03
C TYR A 207 -18.48 20.35 -12.28
N TRP A 208 -19.80 20.12 -12.13
CA TRP A 208 -20.82 21.17 -12.32
C TRP A 208 -21.59 21.49 -11.02
N ARG A 209 -20.97 22.28 -10.13
CA ARG A 209 -21.35 22.50 -8.72
C ARG A 209 -21.14 23.98 -8.32
N PRO A 210 -21.48 24.43 -7.10
CA PRO A 210 -21.18 25.79 -6.64
C PRO A 210 -19.66 26.02 -6.51
N ALA A 211 -19.18 27.26 -6.69
CA ALA A 211 -17.76 27.58 -6.53
C ALA A 211 -17.26 27.28 -5.12
N GLU A 212 -18.08 27.56 -4.12
CA GLU A 212 -17.83 27.30 -2.70
C GLU A 212 -17.72 25.79 -2.37
N TYR A 213 -18.10 24.91 -3.31
CA TYR A 213 -17.85 23.46 -3.17
C TYR A 213 -16.37 23.11 -3.34
N ALA A 214 -15.64 23.82 -4.21
CA ALA A 214 -14.20 23.62 -4.34
C ALA A 214 -13.44 24.10 -3.08
N GLU A 215 -13.93 25.15 -2.41
CA GLU A 215 -13.45 25.52 -1.07
C GLU A 215 -13.77 24.44 -0.02
N ALA A 216 -14.97 23.87 -0.05
CA ALA A 216 -15.36 22.79 0.87
C ALA A 216 -14.49 21.52 0.70
N ILE A 217 -14.01 21.23 -0.52
CA ILE A 217 -13.06 20.15 -0.79
C ILE A 217 -11.69 20.46 -0.14
N ILE A 218 -11.17 21.69 -0.28
CA ILE A 218 -9.92 22.11 0.39
C ILE A 218 -10.00 21.96 1.92
N VAL A 219 -11.16 22.29 2.52
CA VAL A 219 -11.38 22.05 3.96
C VAL A 219 -11.41 20.56 4.28
N ALA A 220 -12.16 19.77 3.53
CA ALA A 220 -12.29 18.33 3.78
C ALA A 220 -10.93 17.62 3.68
N ASP A 221 -10.16 17.86 2.62
CA ASP A 221 -8.84 17.29 2.44
C ASP A 221 -7.84 17.81 3.48
N GLY A 222 -7.93 19.10 3.85
CA GLY A 222 -7.11 19.69 4.90
C GLY A 222 -7.30 18.99 6.24
N LEU A 223 -8.55 18.79 6.66
CA LEU A 223 -8.92 18.10 7.90
C LEU A 223 -8.57 16.60 7.90
N ILE A 224 -8.64 15.92 6.74
CA ILE A 224 -8.46 14.46 6.66
C ILE A 224 -6.99 14.08 6.44
N TRP A 225 -6.24 14.82 5.62
CA TRP A 225 -4.93 14.42 5.10
C TRP A 225 -3.76 15.32 5.52
N LEU A 226 -4.02 16.56 5.95
CA LEU A 226 -2.99 17.60 6.11
C LEU A 226 -2.90 18.15 7.55
N ASN A 227 -3.45 17.46 8.54
CA ASN A 227 -3.54 17.92 9.94
C ASN A 227 -4.16 19.31 10.11
N GLY A 228 -5.00 19.75 9.16
CA GLY A 228 -5.76 20.99 9.27
C GLY A 228 -6.72 20.93 10.45
N ASP A 229 -6.96 22.09 11.07
CA ASP A 229 -7.72 22.17 12.32
C ASP A 229 -8.99 23.02 12.16
N ARG A 230 -9.48 23.58 13.27
CA ARG A 230 -10.66 24.43 13.28
C ARG A 230 -10.48 25.76 12.53
N GLU A 231 -9.26 26.32 12.46
CA GLU A 231 -9.03 27.60 11.80
C GLU A 231 -9.31 27.50 10.29
N LEU A 232 -9.05 26.34 9.67
CA LEU A 232 -9.38 26.07 8.27
C LEU A 232 -10.89 26.08 7.99
N VAL A 233 -11.69 25.56 8.94
CA VAL A 233 -13.16 25.59 8.86
C VAL A 233 -13.70 27.02 9.02
N GLU A 234 -13.06 27.82 9.87
CA GLU A 234 -13.44 29.23 10.09
C GLU A 234 -12.97 30.15 8.94
N MET A 235 -11.85 29.83 8.27
CA MET A 235 -11.35 30.49 7.05
C MET A 235 -12.24 30.25 5.81
N PHE A 236 -12.84 29.06 5.70
CA PHE A 236 -13.90 28.79 4.73
C PHE A 236 -15.17 29.55 5.13
N GLY A 237 -15.64 29.35 6.37
CA GLY A 237 -16.75 30.08 6.98
C GLY A 237 -17.86 29.18 7.49
N THR A 238 -18.42 29.49 8.67
CA THR A 238 -19.38 28.63 9.39
C THR A 238 -20.85 28.98 9.13
N ASP A 239 -21.18 29.59 7.98
CA ASP A 239 -22.57 29.88 7.61
C ASP A 239 -23.33 28.60 7.19
N HIS A 240 -24.66 28.65 7.16
CA HIS A 240 -25.48 27.46 6.83
C HIS A 240 -25.15 26.88 5.46
N THR A 241 -24.95 27.71 4.43
CA THR A 241 -24.65 27.21 3.09
C THR A 241 -23.30 26.49 3.06
N ARG A 242 -22.26 27.10 3.63
CA ARG A 242 -20.91 26.49 3.72
C ARG A 242 -20.88 25.20 4.52
N VAL A 243 -21.51 25.17 5.70
CA VAL A 243 -21.60 23.95 6.52
C VAL A 243 -22.34 22.83 5.76
N GLN A 244 -23.38 23.16 4.98
CA GLN A 244 -24.09 22.15 4.18
C GLN A 244 -23.29 21.66 2.97
N LEU A 245 -22.49 22.52 2.33
CA LEU A 245 -21.54 22.11 1.29
C LEU A 245 -20.47 21.14 1.85
N LEU A 246 -19.87 21.46 2.99
CA LEU A 246 -18.88 20.59 3.65
C LEU A 246 -19.48 19.24 4.09
N SER A 247 -20.75 19.22 4.51
CA SER A 247 -21.46 17.96 4.83
C SER A 247 -21.82 17.09 3.61
N SER A 248 -21.63 17.62 2.40
CA SER A 248 -22.01 17.00 1.14
C SER A 248 -20.77 16.51 0.37
N ASN A 249 -20.12 15.45 0.86
CA ASN A 249 -18.95 14.83 0.20
C ASN A 249 -18.89 13.29 0.50
N ARG A 250 -18.86 12.39 -0.51
CA ARG A 250 -19.00 10.89 -0.41
C ARG A 250 -18.37 10.10 -1.60
N MET A 251 -18.26 8.74 -1.52
CA MET A 251 -17.62 7.83 -2.53
C MET A 251 -18.36 6.44 -2.77
N VAL A 252 -18.28 5.83 -4.00
CA VAL A 252 -18.71 4.46 -4.55
C VAL A 252 -20.23 4.06 -4.62
N GLY A 253 -20.79 2.99 -5.28
CA GLY A 253 -20.38 1.78 -6.10
C GLY A 253 -21.60 0.99 -6.74
N VAL A 254 -21.51 -0.10 -7.55
CA VAL A 254 -22.55 -0.52 -8.58
C VAL A 254 -22.66 -2.06 -8.93
N PRO A 255 -23.73 -2.74 -9.51
CA PRO A 255 -25.23 -2.56 -9.67
C PRO A 255 -26.24 -3.79 -9.52
N SER A 256 -27.56 -3.65 -9.18
CA SER A 256 -28.64 -4.64 -9.52
C SER A 256 -30.17 -4.22 -9.62
N SER A 257 -30.92 -4.80 -10.61
CA SER A 257 -32.19 -4.25 -11.20
C SER A 257 -33.60 -4.84 -10.79
N ARG A 258 -34.72 -4.31 -11.38
CA ARG A 258 -36.14 -4.44 -10.89
C ARG A 258 -37.28 -4.83 -11.89
N GLY A 259 -37.03 -5.56 -12.99
CA GLY A 259 -38.04 -5.81 -14.07
C GLY A 259 -38.91 -7.08 -13.99
N CYS A 260 -40.19 -7.02 -14.43
CA CYS A 260 -41.15 -8.15 -14.37
C CYS A 260 -40.89 -9.31 -15.35
N ASN A 261 -41.41 -10.50 -15.02
CA ASN A 261 -41.12 -11.75 -15.75
C ASN A 261 -41.51 -11.73 -17.25
N SER A 262 -42.76 -11.41 -17.63
CA SER A 262 -43.17 -11.40 -19.06
C SER A 262 -42.40 -10.35 -19.86
N CYS A 263 -42.27 -9.12 -19.35
CA CYS A 263 -41.55 -8.05 -20.05
C CYS A 263 -40.05 -8.38 -20.23
N ARG A 264 -39.41 -8.96 -19.20
CA ARG A 264 -38.02 -9.44 -19.30
C ARG A 264 -37.88 -10.60 -20.28
N LYS A 265 -38.78 -11.60 -20.26
CA LYS A 265 -38.78 -12.73 -21.22
C LYS A 265 -38.95 -12.25 -22.67
N ALA A 266 -39.75 -11.21 -22.89
CA ALA A 266 -39.95 -10.58 -24.20
C ALA A 266 -38.88 -9.53 -24.59
N LYS A 267 -37.85 -9.30 -23.76
CA LYS A 267 -36.84 -8.22 -23.92
C LYS A 267 -37.48 -6.84 -24.19
N LYS A 268 -38.54 -6.46 -23.47
CA LYS A 268 -39.19 -5.13 -23.56
C LYS A 268 -39.19 -4.42 -22.20
N ARG A 269 -39.09 -3.08 -22.21
CA ARG A 269 -39.10 -2.23 -21.00
C ARG A 269 -40.40 -2.46 -20.22
N CYS A 270 -40.27 -2.76 -18.93
CA CYS A 270 -41.40 -2.91 -18.02
C CYS A 270 -41.76 -1.54 -17.42
N ASP A 271 -43.04 -1.19 -17.38
CA ASP A 271 -43.54 0.04 -16.74
C ASP A 271 -43.72 -0.10 -15.20
N GLN A 272 -43.37 -1.26 -14.63
CA GLN A 272 -43.26 -1.56 -13.20
C GLN A 272 -44.52 -1.33 -12.33
N LYS A 273 -45.65 -0.92 -12.92
CA LYS A 273 -46.94 -0.75 -12.23
C LYS A 273 -47.39 -2.04 -11.53
N GLN A 274 -48.02 -1.86 -10.38
CA GLN A 274 -48.57 -2.94 -9.54
C GLN A 274 -50.10 -3.02 -9.68
N PRO A 275 -50.72 -4.20 -9.49
CA PRO A 275 -50.09 -5.52 -9.34
C PRO A 275 -49.65 -6.12 -10.69
N LYS A 276 -50.09 -5.55 -11.81
CA LYS A 276 -49.69 -5.96 -13.17
C LYS A 276 -49.21 -4.75 -13.96
N CYS A 277 -48.12 -4.89 -14.69
CA CYS A 277 -47.61 -3.84 -15.58
C CYS A 277 -48.52 -3.67 -16.81
N GLY A 278 -48.65 -2.44 -17.32
CA GLY A 278 -49.59 -2.07 -18.38
C GLY A 278 -49.36 -2.80 -19.71
N ARG A 279 -48.13 -3.26 -19.99
CA ARG A 279 -47.87 -4.15 -21.13
C ARG A 279 -48.53 -5.52 -20.96
N CYS A 280 -48.46 -6.13 -19.78
CA CYS A 280 -49.07 -7.44 -19.55
C CYS A 280 -50.61 -7.37 -19.52
N ILE A 281 -51.18 -6.32 -18.90
CA ILE A 281 -52.63 -6.08 -18.88
C ILE A 281 -53.20 -6.07 -20.32
N ARG A 282 -52.55 -5.33 -21.23
CA ARG A 282 -52.97 -5.19 -22.63
C ARG A 282 -52.77 -6.45 -23.49
N LEU A 283 -51.90 -7.37 -23.08
CA LEU A 283 -51.62 -8.63 -23.81
C LEU A 283 -52.33 -9.86 -23.21
N GLY A 284 -53.00 -9.72 -22.06
CA GLY A 284 -53.55 -10.85 -21.29
C GLY A 284 -52.50 -11.66 -20.51
N ASP A 285 -51.21 -11.31 -20.62
CA ASP A 285 -50.07 -12.00 -20.00
C ASP A 285 -50.18 -12.06 -18.46
N GLU A 286 -49.68 -13.17 -17.90
CA GLU A 286 -49.40 -13.26 -16.48
C GLU A 286 -48.21 -12.34 -16.08
N CYS A 287 -48.46 -11.43 -15.14
CA CYS A 287 -47.47 -10.42 -14.74
C CYS A 287 -46.89 -10.71 -13.35
N VAL A 288 -45.92 -11.62 -13.30
CA VAL A 288 -45.26 -12.01 -12.05
C VAL A 288 -44.03 -11.14 -11.78
N GLY A 289 -43.98 -10.50 -10.61
CA GLY A 289 -42.83 -9.73 -10.14
C GLY A 289 -42.67 -8.35 -10.78
N SER A 290 -43.77 -7.63 -11.02
CA SER A 290 -43.69 -6.20 -11.33
C SER A 290 -43.10 -5.45 -10.13
N GLY A 291 -42.24 -4.44 -10.37
CA GLY A 291 -41.65 -3.56 -9.35
C GLY A 291 -40.85 -4.22 -8.21
N THR A 292 -40.67 -5.54 -8.18
CA THR A 292 -39.98 -6.26 -7.11
C THR A 292 -38.50 -6.40 -7.42
N ARG A 293 -37.60 -6.03 -6.49
CA ARG A 293 -36.17 -6.42 -6.59
C ARG A 293 -36.06 -7.95 -6.58
N ARG A 294 -35.23 -8.51 -7.46
CA ARG A 294 -35.04 -9.96 -7.64
C ARG A 294 -33.62 -10.28 -8.08
N PHE A 295 -32.86 -10.90 -7.19
CA PHE A 295 -31.56 -11.49 -7.50
C PHE A 295 -31.69 -12.57 -8.59
N LYS A 296 -30.66 -12.71 -9.44
CA LYS A 296 -30.61 -13.76 -10.46
C LYS A 296 -29.17 -14.18 -10.76
N PHE A 297 -28.75 -15.29 -10.16
CA PHE A 297 -27.54 -16.00 -10.59
C PHE A 297 -27.68 -16.49 -12.03
N HIS A 298 -26.58 -16.46 -12.78
CA HIS A 298 -26.56 -16.80 -14.20
C HIS A 298 -25.42 -17.79 -14.49
N GLN A 299 -25.74 -19.08 -14.57
CA GLN A 299 -24.89 -20.02 -15.30
C GLN A 299 -24.95 -19.68 -16.79
N TYR A 300 -23.80 -19.75 -17.46
CA TYR A 300 -23.65 -19.44 -18.87
C TYR A 300 -24.07 -20.64 -19.73
N LYS A 301 -25.02 -20.42 -20.65
CA LYS A 301 -25.29 -21.29 -21.79
C LYS A 301 -25.58 -20.39 -23.01
N PRO A 302 -24.73 -20.39 -24.06
CA PRO A 302 -25.05 -19.74 -25.32
C PRO A 302 -26.06 -20.60 -26.09
N ASP A 303 -26.96 -19.97 -26.84
CA ASP A 303 -27.99 -20.68 -27.60
C ASP A 303 -27.71 -20.68 -29.10
N THR A 304 -28.05 -21.79 -29.73
CA THR A 304 -27.72 -22.18 -31.10
C THR A 304 -28.43 -21.36 -32.18
N GLN A 305 -27.68 -20.97 -33.22
CA GLN A 305 -28.25 -20.96 -34.57
C GLN A 305 -27.19 -21.12 -35.67
N THR A 306 -27.33 -22.24 -36.40
CA THR A 306 -26.74 -22.47 -37.74
C THR A 306 -25.21 -22.44 -37.88
N THR A 307 -24.47 -23.03 -36.94
CA THR A 307 -23.18 -23.62 -37.29
C THR A 307 -23.41 -24.77 -38.28
N GLN A 308 -22.97 -24.60 -39.53
CA GLN A 308 -22.36 -25.73 -40.23
C GLN A 308 -21.14 -26.20 -39.41
N LEU A 309 -20.78 -27.48 -39.49
CA LEU A 309 -19.79 -28.12 -38.61
C LEU A 309 -18.36 -27.59 -38.84
N ILE A 310 -18.08 -26.40 -38.30
CA ILE A 310 -16.73 -25.93 -38.01
C ILE A 310 -16.48 -26.30 -36.54
N THR A 311 -15.69 -27.35 -36.34
CA THR A 311 -15.17 -27.72 -35.01
C THR A 311 -14.46 -26.50 -34.42
N PRO A 312 -14.74 -26.09 -33.17
CA PRO A 312 -13.98 -25.01 -32.54
C PRO A 312 -12.50 -25.43 -32.46
N PRO A 313 -11.54 -24.49 -32.60
CA PRO A 313 -10.15 -24.79 -32.29
C PRO A 313 -10.08 -25.27 -30.83
N ALA A 314 -9.55 -26.47 -30.64
CA ALA A 314 -9.19 -26.92 -29.31
C ALA A 314 -8.00 -26.09 -28.84
N GLU A 315 -8.03 -25.72 -27.55
CA GLU A 315 -7.02 -24.93 -26.85
C GLU A 315 -6.95 -23.45 -27.28
N THR A 316 -7.06 -22.55 -26.29
CA THR A 316 -6.52 -21.20 -26.40
C THR A 316 -5.00 -21.31 -26.63
N PRO A 317 -4.40 -20.51 -27.53
CA PRO A 317 -2.96 -20.54 -27.74
C PRO A 317 -2.22 -20.31 -26.43
N SER A 318 -1.54 -21.36 -25.93
CA SER A 318 -0.78 -21.33 -24.69
C SER A 318 0.63 -21.86 -24.91
N ASN A 319 1.58 -21.20 -24.25
CA ASN A 319 2.96 -21.62 -24.11
C ASN A 319 3.30 -21.75 -22.61
N ASP A 320 4.49 -22.28 -22.29
CA ASP A 320 4.89 -22.50 -20.90
C ASP A 320 4.88 -21.22 -20.06
N THR A 321 5.21 -20.06 -20.64
CA THR A 321 5.12 -18.76 -19.97
C THR A 321 3.68 -18.40 -19.59
N THR A 322 2.73 -18.47 -20.52
CA THR A 322 1.31 -18.17 -20.25
C THR A 322 0.71 -19.13 -19.22
N ARG A 323 1.13 -20.40 -19.23
CA ARG A 323 0.74 -21.39 -18.22
C ARG A 323 1.32 -21.04 -16.85
N LEU A 324 2.62 -20.74 -16.77
CA LEU A 324 3.30 -20.33 -15.54
C LEU A 324 2.66 -19.07 -14.93
N THR A 325 2.31 -18.11 -15.78
CA THR A 325 1.64 -16.85 -15.38
C THR A 325 0.26 -17.14 -14.79
N ALA A 326 -0.54 -17.99 -15.44
CA ALA A 326 -1.85 -18.40 -14.91
C ALA A 326 -1.73 -19.23 -13.62
N GLU A 327 -0.76 -20.14 -13.54
CA GLU A 327 -0.47 -20.92 -12.33
C GLU A 327 -0.08 -20.00 -11.15
N PHE A 328 0.70 -18.94 -11.37
CA PHE A 328 1.04 -17.96 -10.32
C PHE A 328 -0.13 -17.03 -9.94
N ILE A 329 -0.89 -16.50 -10.90
CA ILE A 329 -2.08 -15.68 -10.62
C ILE A 329 -3.09 -16.47 -9.76
N SER A 330 -3.26 -17.77 -10.02
CA SER A 330 -4.11 -18.65 -9.20
C SER A 330 -3.62 -18.88 -7.75
N LEU A 331 -2.41 -18.42 -7.41
CA LEU A 331 -1.91 -18.33 -6.04
C LEU A 331 -2.12 -16.93 -5.44
N MET A 332 -2.08 -15.87 -6.26
CA MET A 332 -2.41 -14.52 -5.79
C MET A 332 -3.91 -14.34 -5.49
N GLU A 333 -4.79 -15.04 -6.22
CA GLU A 333 -6.25 -14.98 -6.04
C GLU A 333 -6.75 -15.82 -4.83
N ILE A 334 -5.89 -16.13 -3.85
CA ILE A 334 -6.26 -16.92 -2.66
C ILE A 334 -6.79 -15.99 -1.55
N ASP A 335 -8.12 -15.90 -1.44
CA ASP A 335 -8.82 -15.28 -0.31
C ASP A 335 -8.79 -16.22 0.93
N ASP A 336 -7.61 -16.36 1.53
CA ASP A 336 -7.34 -17.13 2.77
C ASP A 336 -6.20 -16.46 3.53
N ASP A 337 -6.51 -15.85 4.68
CA ASP A 337 -5.62 -15.06 5.53
C ASP A 337 -4.41 -15.85 6.07
N ARG A 338 -4.43 -17.18 5.98
CA ARG A 338 -3.30 -18.06 6.32
C ARG A 338 -2.23 -18.13 5.23
N PHE A 339 -2.48 -17.55 4.06
CA PHE A 339 -1.71 -17.74 2.82
C PHE A 339 -1.44 -16.46 2.01
N GLY A 340 -1.67 -15.26 2.57
CA GLY A 340 -1.39 -13.99 1.89
C GLY A 340 0.07 -13.82 1.46
N PHE A 341 0.30 -13.10 0.35
CA PHE A 341 1.63 -12.72 -0.15
C PHE A 341 2.06 -11.33 0.31
N GLU A 342 1.13 -10.54 0.84
CA GLU A 342 1.26 -9.15 1.26
C GLU A 342 2.39 -8.99 2.30
N ALA A 343 2.53 -9.95 3.21
CA ALA A 343 3.57 -9.99 4.25
C ALA A 343 5.01 -10.12 3.71
N TYR A 344 5.21 -10.39 2.41
CA TYR A 344 6.51 -10.68 1.81
C TYR A 344 6.97 -9.67 0.73
N GLY A 345 6.12 -8.70 0.35
CA GLY A 345 6.41 -7.69 -0.68
C GLY A 345 5.25 -7.49 -1.66
N PRO A 346 4.23 -6.69 -1.31
CA PRO A 346 2.96 -6.65 -2.05
C PRO A 346 3.09 -6.08 -3.47
N TYR A 347 4.07 -5.19 -3.74
CA TYR A 347 4.22 -4.60 -5.07
C TYR A 347 5.01 -5.52 -5.98
N PHE A 348 6.14 -6.07 -5.52
CA PHE A 348 6.95 -7.06 -6.22
C PHE A 348 6.13 -8.27 -6.71
N PHE A 349 5.30 -8.88 -5.84
CA PHE A 349 4.50 -10.04 -6.26
C PHE A 349 3.36 -9.68 -7.21
N ALA A 350 2.77 -8.48 -7.11
CA ALA A 350 1.83 -7.97 -8.11
C ALA A 350 2.49 -7.66 -9.46
N ASP A 351 3.79 -7.36 -9.47
CA ASP A 351 4.55 -7.07 -10.68
C ASP A 351 5.04 -8.34 -11.41
N LEU A 352 5.27 -9.43 -10.67
CA LEU A 352 5.83 -10.68 -11.19
C LEU A 352 5.10 -11.27 -12.42
N PRO A 353 3.74 -11.31 -12.50
CA PRO A 353 3.02 -11.83 -13.66
C PRO A 353 3.37 -11.13 -14.98
N ARG A 354 3.60 -9.81 -14.97
CA ARG A 354 3.91 -9.05 -16.21
C ARG A 354 5.36 -9.17 -16.67
N ARG A 355 6.18 -9.98 -15.96
CA ARG A 355 7.61 -10.16 -16.21
C ARG A 355 7.99 -11.59 -16.63
N MET A 356 7.08 -12.55 -16.55
CA MET A 356 7.35 -13.93 -16.94
C MET A 356 7.67 -14.02 -18.44
N GLY A 357 8.61 -14.90 -18.82
CA GLY A 357 9.16 -15.00 -20.17
C GLY A 357 10.27 -13.99 -20.48
N SER A 358 10.51 -12.98 -19.64
CA SER A 358 11.61 -12.02 -19.86
C SER A 358 12.99 -12.57 -19.47
N ASN A 359 13.05 -13.53 -18.54
CA ASN A 359 14.30 -14.10 -18.06
C ASN A 359 14.11 -15.56 -17.58
N SER A 360 15.00 -16.47 -18.00
CA SER A 360 14.90 -17.89 -17.67
C SER A 360 15.16 -18.21 -16.18
N ALA A 361 15.94 -17.38 -15.47
CA ALA A 361 16.12 -17.53 -14.03
C ALA A 361 14.85 -17.11 -13.26
N LEU A 362 14.13 -16.10 -13.75
CA LEU A 362 12.82 -15.70 -13.21
C LEU A 362 11.80 -16.81 -13.39
N ASP A 363 11.59 -17.31 -14.62
CA ASP A 363 10.59 -18.35 -14.90
C ASP A 363 10.86 -19.65 -14.12
N THR A 364 12.13 -20.04 -13.98
CA THR A 364 12.49 -21.24 -13.20
C THR A 364 12.37 -21.03 -11.69
N THR A 365 12.63 -19.83 -11.18
CA THR A 365 12.44 -19.48 -9.77
C THR A 365 10.97 -19.39 -9.41
N THR A 366 10.15 -18.75 -10.24
CA THR A 366 8.68 -18.78 -10.16
C THR A 366 8.15 -20.21 -10.16
N SER A 367 8.66 -21.08 -11.04
CA SER A 367 8.26 -22.50 -11.10
C SER A 367 8.54 -23.25 -9.79
N ALA A 368 9.69 -22.98 -9.15
CA ALA A 368 10.02 -23.54 -7.84
C ALA A 368 9.15 -22.94 -6.73
N MET A 369 8.88 -21.64 -6.77
CA MET A 369 8.06 -20.91 -5.80
C MET A 369 6.62 -21.42 -5.78
N ILE A 370 5.98 -21.58 -6.95
CA ILE A 370 4.64 -22.18 -7.08
C ILE A 370 4.60 -23.57 -6.45
N ALA A 371 5.57 -24.43 -6.79
CA ALA A 371 5.61 -25.82 -6.30
C ALA A 371 5.89 -25.93 -4.78
N SER A 372 6.69 -25.00 -4.23
CA SER A 372 7.00 -24.92 -2.80
C SER A 372 5.81 -24.40 -2.01
N PHE A 373 5.19 -23.32 -2.49
CA PHE A 373 4.00 -22.73 -1.88
C PHE A 373 2.79 -23.69 -1.91
N GLN A 374 2.62 -24.45 -3.00
CA GLN A 374 1.60 -25.50 -3.06
C GLN A 374 1.84 -26.65 -2.07
N ALA A 375 3.10 -26.98 -1.74
CA ALA A 375 3.41 -28.00 -0.74
C ALA A 375 2.95 -27.57 0.67
N ILE A 376 3.37 -26.38 1.12
CA ILE A 376 2.98 -25.83 2.42
C ILE A 376 1.46 -25.52 2.49
N ARG A 377 0.86 -24.97 1.43
CA ARG A 377 -0.60 -24.73 1.34
C ARG A 377 -1.43 -25.99 1.50
N LEU A 378 -0.97 -27.10 0.95
CA LEU A 378 -1.64 -28.41 1.06
C LEU A 378 -1.24 -29.20 2.32
N ARG A 379 -0.36 -28.64 3.18
CA ARG A 379 0.31 -29.33 4.29
C ARG A 379 0.87 -30.71 3.88
N LYS A 380 1.56 -30.75 2.74
CA LYS A 380 2.17 -31.96 2.17
C LYS A 380 3.68 -31.86 2.21
N THR A 381 4.32 -33.00 2.45
CA THR A 381 5.75 -33.17 2.21
C THR A 381 6.07 -32.84 0.75
N ALA A 382 7.05 -31.99 0.52
CA ALA A 382 7.51 -31.62 -0.82
C ALA A 382 7.99 -32.85 -1.59
N ASP A 383 7.52 -33.00 -2.82
CA ASP A 383 7.78 -34.21 -3.61
C ASP A 383 9.09 -34.08 -4.42
N LYS A 384 9.46 -35.18 -5.10
CA LYS A 384 10.65 -35.21 -5.95
C LYS A 384 10.58 -34.19 -7.11
N LYS A 385 9.39 -33.80 -7.57
CA LYS A 385 9.21 -32.73 -8.58
C LYS A 385 9.53 -31.37 -7.98
N THR A 386 9.00 -31.03 -6.81
CA THR A 386 9.27 -29.75 -6.11
C THR A 386 10.76 -29.58 -5.83
N PHE A 387 11.44 -30.57 -5.25
CA PHE A 387 12.90 -30.50 -5.05
C PHE A 387 13.71 -30.41 -6.36
N SER A 388 13.23 -31.04 -7.45
CA SER A 388 13.85 -30.93 -8.77
C SER A 388 13.70 -29.52 -9.37
N LEU A 389 12.54 -28.88 -9.18
CA LEU A 389 12.29 -27.50 -9.58
C LEU A 389 13.13 -26.52 -8.75
N TYR A 390 13.16 -26.67 -7.42
CA TYR A 390 14.01 -25.89 -6.53
C TYR A 390 15.50 -26.00 -6.91
N GLY A 391 15.99 -27.21 -7.18
CA GLY A 391 17.36 -27.43 -7.67
C GLY A 391 17.62 -26.85 -9.07
N LYS A 392 16.61 -26.75 -9.94
CA LYS A 392 16.71 -26.05 -11.24
C LYS A 392 16.79 -24.53 -11.05
N ALA A 393 15.98 -23.97 -10.17
CA ALA A 393 16.00 -22.56 -9.80
C ALA A 393 17.35 -22.16 -9.21
N LEU A 394 17.89 -22.92 -8.23
CA LEU A 394 19.22 -22.67 -7.67
C LEU A 394 20.33 -22.56 -8.74
N ARG A 395 20.36 -23.47 -9.72
CA ARG A 395 21.36 -23.42 -10.81
C ARG A 395 21.15 -22.22 -11.74
N SER A 396 19.91 -21.83 -11.99
CA SER A 396 19.58 -20.68 -12.83
C SER A 396 19.92 -19.36 -12.13
N LEU A 397 19.66 -19.27 -10.81
CA LEU A 397 20.10 -18.18 -9.95
C LEU A 397 21.63 -18.09 -9.86
N GLN A 398 22.33 -19.21 -9.70
CA GLN A 398 23.81 -19.24 -9.71
C GLN A 398 24.38 -18.68 -11.03
N GLY A 399 23.78 -19.05 -12.17
CA GLY A 399 24.13 -18.46 -13.46
C GLY A 399 23.85 -16.95 -13.52
N CYS A 400 22.67 -16.51 -13.08
CA CYS A 400 22.27 -15.11 -13.06
C CYS A 400 23.16 -14.24 -12.15
N LEU A 401 23.52 -14.73 -10.96
CA LEU A 401 24.44 -14.05 -10.04
C LEU A 401 25.86 -13.92 -10.61
N SER A 402 26.30 -14.92 -11.39
CA SER A 402 27.65 -14.96 -11.99
C SER A 402 27.77 -14.14 -13.29
N ASP A 403 26.65 -13.70 -13.87
CA ASP A 403 26.63 -12.86 -15.07
C ASP A 403 26.56 -11.38 -14.67
N GLU A 404 27.66 -10.65 -14.91
CA GLU A 404 27.79 -9.22 -14.62
C GLU A 404 26.75 -8.38 -15.38
N ASN A 405 26.23 -8.85 -16.51
CA ASN A 405 25.26 -8.13 -17.35
C ASN A 405 23.81 -8.20 -16.82
N GLN A 406 23.51 -9.05 -15.83
CA GLN A 406 22.16 -9.15 -15.26
C GLN A 406 21.92 -8.03 -14.23
N PRO A 407 20.78 -7.29 -14.29
CA PRO A 407 20.46 -6.21 -13.35
C PRO A 407 20.52 -6.64 -11.89
N VAL A 408 20.94 -5.74 -10.99
CA VAL A 408 21.10 -6.08 -9.58
C VAL A 408 19.75 -6.19 -8.86
N MET A 409 18.73 -5.40 -9.22
CA MET A 409 17.34 -5.67 -8.86
C MET A 409 16.90 -7.11 -9.15
N LEU A 410 17.15 -7.61 -10.38
CA LEU A 410 16.76 -8.98 -10.74
C LEU A 410 17.49 -10.03 -9.88
N LYS A 411 18.79 -9.82 -9.60
CA LYS A 411 19.56 -10.69 -8.71
C LYS A 411 18.96 -10.72 -7.31
N LEU A 412 18.62 -9.54 -6.75
CA LEU A 412 18.02 -9.38 -5.43
C LEU A 412 16.67 -10.12 -5.31
N GLU A 413 15.76 -9.88 -6.25
CA GLU A 413 14.43 -10.49 -6.30
C GLU A 413 14.48 -12.01 -6.38
N LEU A 414 15.38 -12.57 -7.20
CA LEU A 414 15.55 -14.01 -7.33
C LEU A 414 16.08 -14.65 -6.03
N VAL A 415 16.99 -13.97 -5.31
CA VAL A 415 17.48 -14.46 -4.00
C VAL A 415 16.38 -14.38 -2.94
N LEU A 416 15.53 -13.34 -2.95
CA LEU A 416 14.37 -13.21 -2.08
C LEU A 416 13.35 -14.34 -2.31
N MET A 417 12.93 -14.56 -3.57
CA MET A 417 12.06 -15.69 -3.93
C MET A 417 12.64 -17.03 -3.49
N MET A 418 13.95 -17.24 -3.66
CA MET A 418 14.62 -18.47 -3.25
C MET A 418 14.76 -18.62 -1.74
N MET A 419 14.83 -17.52 -0.97
CA MET A 419 14.72 -17.58 0.49
C MET A 419 13.33 -18.08 0.91
N LEU A 420 12.25 -17.54 0.33
CA LEU A 420 10.89 -17.99 0.63
C LEU A 420 10.69 -19.47 0.27
N CYS A 421 11.21 -19.90 -0.88
CA CYS A 421 11.23 -21.32 -1.24
C CYS A 421 11.98 -22.18 -0.21
N GLN A 422 13.15 -21.73 0.27
CA GLN A 422 13.88 -22.44 1.33
C GLN A 422 13.07 -22.52 2.62
N VAL A 423 12.49 -21.40 3.08
CA VAL A 423 11.65 -21.34 4.31
C VAL A 423 10.44 -22.28 4.24
N TRP A 424 9.84 -22.49 3.07
CA TRP A 424 8.71 -23.41 2.91
C TRP A 424 9.10 -24.89 2.68
N LEU A 425 10.36 -25.18 2.32
CA LEU A 425 10.84 -26.54 2.00
C LEU A 425 11.74 -27.17 3.08
N ASP A 426 12.66 -26.40 3.64
CA ASP A 426 13.56 -26.80 4.74
C ASP A 426 14.12 -25.52 5.40
N ASN A 427 13.62 -25.13 6.58
CA ASN A 427 14.04 -23.88 7.21
C ASN A 427 15.56 -23.84 7.52
N LYS A 428 16.22 -25.01 7.56
CA LYS A 428 17.67 -25.11 7.79
C LYS A 428 18.46 -24.23 6.82
N HIS A 429 19.25 -23.32 7.40
CA HIS A 429 20.13 -22.39 6.70
C HIS A 429 19.45 -21.30 5.86
N ALA A 430 18.13 -21.06 5.99
CA ALA A 430 17.47 -19.94 5.29
C ALA A 430 18.22 -18.59 5.49
N ASN A 431 18.80 -18.39 6.67
CA ASN A 431 19.63 -17.22 7.02
C ASN A 431 20.85 -16.99 6.10
N LYS A 432 21.35 -18.00 5.37
CA LYS A 432 22.43 -17.81 4.38
C LYS A 432 22.02 -16.92 3.20
N HIS A 433 20.73 -16.90 2.83
CA HIS A 433 20.23 -16.02 1.78
C HIS A 433 20.20 -14.54 2.23
N ARG A 434 19.95 -14.29 3.53
CA ARG A 434 19.81 -12.94 4.09
C ARG A 434 21.10 -12.11 3.95
N GLY A 435 22.27 -12.72 4.12
CA GLY A 435 23.56 -12.05 3.89
C GLY A 435 23.79 -11.67 2.43
N VAL A 436 23.34 -12.50 1.48
CA VAL A 436 23.39 -12.18 0.04
C VAL A 436 22.41 -11.05 -0.30
N ILE A 437 21.23 -11.04 0.31
CA ILE A 437 20.25 -9.95 0.18
C ILE A 437 20.80 -8.63 0.71
N ALA A 438 21.47 -8.61 1.87
CA ALA A 438 22.12 -7.41 2.40
C ALA A 438 23.20 -6.86 1.44
N TYR A 439 23.97 -7.72 0.78
CA TYR A 439 24.93 -7.32 -0.24
C TYR A 439 24.25 -6.74 -1.49
N LEU A 440 23.21 -7.41 -2.02
CA LEU A 440 22.53 -6.97 -3.25
C LEU A 440 21.68 -5.71 -3.04
N LEU A 441 21.11 -5.50 -1.84
CA LEU A 441 20.46 -4.25 -1.45
C LEU A 441 21.44 -3.08 -1.44
N LYS A 442 22.60 -3.24 -0.80
CA LYS A 442 23.67 -2.24 -0.82
C LYS A 442 24.04 -1.86 -2.25
N GLU A 443 24.22 -2.85 -3.12
CA GLU A 443 24.62 -2.63 -4.51
C GLU A 443 23.53 -1.91 -5.31
N ALA A 444 22.26 -2.33 -5.23
CA ALA A 444 21.13 -1.67 -5.90
C ALA A 444 20.96 -0.20 -5.46
N VAL A 445 21.05 0.07 -4.16
CA VAL A 445 21.02 1.44 -3.61
C VAL A 445 22.22 2.25 -4.08
N SER A 446 23.42 1.66 -4.14
CA SER A 446 24.64 2.33 -4.62
C SER A 446 24.59 2.64 -6.12
N GLN A 447 23.83 1.87 -6.91
CA GLN A 447 23.58 2.12 -8.33
C GLN A 447 22.40 3.08 -8.57
N GLY A 448 21.66 3.48 -7.53
CA GLY A 448 20.53 4.39 -7.63
C GLY A 448 19.27 3.77 -8.25
N GLU A 449 19.12 2.44 -8.20
CA GLU A 449 17.89 1.79 -8.69
C GLU A 449 16.69 2.19 -7.82
N MET A 450 15.60 2.67 -8.45
CA MET A 450 14.40 3.09 -7.71
C MET A 450 13.65 1.88 -7.14
N LEU A 451 13.68 1.79 -5.82
CA LEU A 451 13.05 0.75 -5.01
C LEU A 451 11.66 1.20 -4.54
N HIS A 452 10.63 0.34 -4.63
CA HIS A 452 9.30 0.69 -4.13
C HIS A 452 9.29 0.68 -2.59
N SER A 453 8.80 1.74 -1.96
CA SER A 453 8.91 1.98 -0.52
C SER A 453 8.21 0.93 0.36
N GLY A 454 7.09 0.36 -0.12
CA GLY A 454 6.44 -0.76 0.56
C GLY A 454 7.26 -2.06 0.59
N ASP A 455 8.13 -2.28 -0.40
CA ASP A 455 8.95 -3.49 -0.51
C ASP A 455 10.35 -3.29 0.09
N ILE A 456 10.97 -2.11 -0.11
CA ILE A 456 12.33 -1.81 0.39
C ILE A 456 12.44 -2.01 1.90
N ARG A 457 11.41 -1.63 2.66
CA ARG A 457 11.34 -1.81 4.11
C ARG A 457 11.32 -3.29 4.50
N ALA A 458 10.52 -4.11 3.81
CA ALA A 458 10.47 -5.55 4.01
C ALA A 458 11.82 -6.22 3.68
N TRP A 459 12.53 -5.73 2.67
CA TRP A 459 13.85 -6.24 2.28
C TRP A 459 14.97 -5.78 3.22
N CYS A 460 14.95 -4.53 3.67
CA CYS A 460 15.89 -3.99 4.65
C CYS A 460 15.78 -4.69 6.00
N LEU A 461 14.56 -5.09 6.43
CA LEU A 461 14.38 -5.96 7.60
C LEU A 461 15.13 -7.30 7.47
N GLN A 462 15.29 -7.85 6.26
CA GLN A 462 16.11 -9.06 6.03
C GLN A 462 17.60 -8.77 6.24
N ALA A 463 18.07 -7.57 5.87
CA ALA A 463 19.46 -7.14 6.05
C ALA A 463 19.79 -6.81 7.51
N ILE A 464 18.87 -6.16 8.25
CA ILE A 464 18.99 -5.94 9.70
C ILE A 464 19.06 -7.30 10.41
N TYR A 465 18.15 -8.23 10.09
CA TYR A 465 18.20 -9.58 10.66
C TYR A 465 19.51 -10.31 10.30
N ALA A 466 20.07 -10.10 9.11
CA ALA A 466 21.40 -10.63 8.78
C ALA A 466 22.51 -10.04 9.66
N ALA A 467 22.52 -8.73 9.89
CA ALA A 467 23.47 -8.04 10.77
C ALA A 467 23.30 -8.39 12.26
N LEU A 468 22.07 -8.75 12.67
CA LEU A 468 21.79 -9.34 13.98
C LEU A 468 22.36 -10.75 14.09
N CYS A 469 22.18 -11.61 13.08
CA CYS A 469 22.62 -13.01 13.12
C CYS A 469 24.12 -13.24 12.89
N ASP A 470 24.77 -12.47 12.01
CA ASP A 470 26.20 -12.58 11.70
C ASP A 470 26.91 -11.24 11.95
N PRO A 471 27.86 -11.13 12.91
CA PRO A 471 28.57 -9.89 13.19
C PRO A 471 29.48 -9.43 12.04
N LYS A 472 29.66 -10.22 10.98
CA LYS A 472 30.38 -9.81 9.75
C LYS A 472 29.50 -9.03 8.76
N VAL A 473 28.18 -9.01 8.95
CA VAL A 473 27.26 -8.23 8.12
C VAL A 473 27.05 -6.87 8.79
N GLU A 474 27.32 -5.79 8.07
CA GLU A 474 27.27 -4.41 8.61
C GLU A 474 26.31 -3.54 7.80
N LEU A 475 25.50 -2.73 8.49
CA LEU A 475 24.62 -1.74 7.90
C LEU A 475 25.43 -0.46 7.61
N GLY A 476 26.07 -0.43 6.44
CA GLY A 476 26.81 0.74 5.95
C GLY A 476 25.91 1.94 5.58
N SER A 477 26.52 3.04 5.13
CA SER A 477 25.81 4.31 4.82
C SER A 477 24.52 4.12 4.03
N TRP A 478 24.56 3.29 2.98
CA TRP A 478 23.44 2.94 2.11
C TRP A 478 22.13 2.60 2.85
N PHE A 479 22.23 1.98 4.02
CA PHE A 479 21.06 1.60 4.82
C PHE A 479 20.45 2.81 5.51
N TRP A 480 21.27 3.74 6.00
CA TRP A 480 20.85 4.98 6.64
C TRP A 480 20.33 5.99 5.62
N ASP A 481 20.98 6.05 4.45
CA ASP A 481 20.52 6.81 3.27
C ASP A 481 19.09 6.37 2.87
N VAL A 482 18.76 5.08 3.01
CA VAL A 482 17.41 4.51 2.83
C VAL A 482 16.50 4.73 4.05
N ALA A 483 16.98 4.54 5.27
CA ALA A 483 16.16 4.64 6.48
C ALA A 483 15.63 6.06 6.73
N VAL A 484 16.40 7.09 6.36
CA VAL A 484 15.93 8.50 6.35
C VAL A 484 14.81 8.75 5.32
N GLN A 485 14.65 7.87 4.34
CA GLN A 485 13.57 7.89 3.35
C GLN A 485 12.37 6.99 3.71
N ASP A 486 12.42 6.23 4.82
CA ASP A 486 11.28 5.41 5.30
C ASP A 486 10.19 6.30 5.93
N THR A 487 9.47 7.03 5.08
CA THR A 487 8.41 7.92 5.54
C THR A 487 7.30 7.14 6.24
N ILE A 488 6.73 7.73 7.29
CA ILE A 488 5.62 7.14 8.06
C ILE A 488 4.42 6.78 7.15
N MET A 489 4.26 7.50 6.04
CA MET A 489 3.19 7.30 5.04
C MET A 489 3.40 6.08 4.12
N THR A 490 4.62 5.54 4.01
CA THR A 490 4.94 4.43 3.11
C THR A 490 4.95 3.05 3.77
N ARG A 491 4.60 2.99 5.06
CA ARG A 491 4.29 1.74 5.76
C ARG A 491 3.16 1.02 4.98
N PRO A 492 3.28 -0.28 4.66
CA PRO A 492 2.26 -1.01 3.91
C PRO A 492 1.05 -1.28 4.83
N TYR A 493 0.27 -0.22 5.08
CA TYR A 493 -0.71 -0.07 6.15
C TYR A 493 -0.11 -0.27 7.58
N HIS A 494 -0.99 -0.30 8.58
CA HIS A 494 -0.76 -0.61 10.02
C HIS A 494 -0.10 0.46 10.89
N TYR A 495 -0.54 0.44 12.16
CA TYR A 495 -0.19 1.35 13.25
C TYR A 495 -0.52 2.83 12.94
N GLN A 496 -1.70 3.28 13.39
CA GLN A 496 -2.11 4.70 13.41
C GLN A 496 -1.32 5.54 14.44
N GLN A 497 -0.10 5.13 14.75
CA GLN A 497 0.73 5.63 15.85
C GLN A 497 2.18 5.69 15.39
N ASN A 498 2.84 6.81 15.72
CA ASN A 498 4.25 7.02 15.45
C ASN A 498 5.06 6.37 16.57
N LEU A 499 5.14 5.03 16.51
CA LEU A 499 5.93 4.21 17.43
C LEU A 499 7.37 4.09 16.92
N TYR A 500 8.33 4.47 17.76
CA TYR A 500 9.75 4.57 17.46
C TYR A 500 10.39 3.20 17.23
N CYS A 501 10.03 2.17 18.00
CA CYS A 501 10.61 0.82 17.87
C CYS A 501 10.15 0.07 16.60
N PHE A 502 9.37 0.74 15.73
CA PHE A 502 9.02 0.30 14.39
C PHE A 502 9.72 1.11 13.28
N GLU A 503 10.44 2.18 13.57
CA GLU A 503 11.17 2.97 12.56
C GLU A 503 12.36 2.18 12.03
N LEU A 504 12.59 2.21 10.70
CA LEU A 504 13.62 1.36 10.09
C LEU A 504 15.03 1.67 10.61
N GLY A 505 15.32 2.95 10.89
CA GLY A 505 16.56 3.38 11.55
C GLY A 505 16.71 2.79 12.95
N ALA A 506 15.70 2.95 13.81
CA ALA A 506 15.70 2.44 15.19
C ALA A 506 15.92 0.91 15.26
N ILE A 507 15.25 0.14 14.41
CA ILE A 507 15.47 -1.32 14.34
C ILE A 507 16.88 -1.63 13.79
N GLY A 508 17.40 -0.80 12.87
CA GLY A 508 18.75 -0.88 12.32
C GLY A 508 19.88 -0.54 13.30
N ASP A 509 19.61 0.28 14.31
CA ASP A 509 20.56 0.58 15.40
C ASP A 509 20.84 -0.65 16.28
N LEU A 510 19.87 -1.55 16.44
CA LEU A 510 20.00 -2.72 17.32
C LEU A 510 21.23 -3.60 17.00
N PRO A 511 21.50 -4.04 15.75
CA PRO A 511 22.74 -4.76 15.43
C PRO A 511 24.04 -3.96 15.57
N VAL A 512 23.98 -2.62 15.68
CA VAL A 512 25.13 -1.77 16.02
C VAL A 512 25.33 -1.79 17.54
N PHE A 513 24.28 -1.46 18.30
CA PHE A 513 24.35 -1.36 19.76
C PHE A 513 24.64 -2.70 20.44
N LEU A 514 24.03 -3.80 19.97
CA LEU A 514 24.23 -5.15 20.53
C LEU A 514 25.58 -5.78 20.15
N ARG A 515 26.37 -5.12 19.29
CA ARG A 515 27.73 -5.54 18.90
C ARG A 515 28.82 -4.91 19.78
N ASP A 516 28.51 -3.77 20.41
CA ASP A 516 29.36 -3.06 21.37
C ASP A 516 28.50 -2.45 22.52
N PRO A 517 27.78 -3.29 23.30
CA PRO A 517 26.79 -2.82 24.25
C PRO A 517 27.37 -2.14 25.50
N GLU A 518 28.68 -2.27 25.78
CA GLU A 518 29.35 -1.44 26.80
C GLU A 518 29.38 0.02 26.34
N ARG A 519 29.82 0.27 25.10
CA ARG A 519 29.85 1.61 24.50
C ARG A 519 28.46 2.20 24.29
N TYR A 520 27.49 1.39 23.89
CA TYR A 520 26.12 1.81 23.59
C TYR A 520 25.13 1.57 24.76
N LEU A 521 25.63 1.39 25.99
CA LEU A 521 24.83 1.06 27.17
C LEU A 521 23.75 2.11 27.49
N TYR A 522 24.00 3.39 27.20
CA TYR A 522 23.01 4.46 27.38
C TYR A 522 21.88 4.36 26.34
N GLN A 523 22.24 4.21 25.06
CA GLN A 523 21.31 4.07 23.94
C GLN A 523 20.41 2.84 24.11
N LEU A 524 20.98 1.69 24.51
CA LEU A 524 20.21 0.48 24.80
C LEU A 524 19.20 0.68 25.95
N LYS A 525 19.55 1.42 27.01
CA LYS A 525 18.61 1.76 28.10
C LYS A 525 17.48 2.66 27.60
N CYS A 526 17.80 3.70 26.84
CA CYS A 526 16.81 4.60 26.25
C CYS A 526 15.85 3.84 25.33
N TYR A 527 16.38 2.98 24.45
CA TYR A 527 15.61 2.11 23.58
C TYR A 527 14.71 1.17 24.39
N TYR A 528 15.24 0.48 25.40
CA TYR A 528 14.46 -0.48 26.20
C TYR A 528 13.34 0.20 26.99
N ASN A 529 13.55 1.43 27.47
CA ASN A 529 12.52 2.22 28.14
C ASN A 529 11.38 2.64 27.19
N ILE A 530 11.70 3.06 25.97
CA ILE A 530 10.68 3.35 24.93
C ILE A 530 9.95 2.06 24.55
N LEU A 531 10.70 1.01 24.21
CA LEU A 531 10.18 -0.32 23.85
C LEU A 531 9.22 -0.88 24.91
N SER A 532 9.49 -0.68 26.19
CA SER A 532 8.63 -1.16 27.28
C SER A 532 7.31 -0.39 27.37
N GLN A 533 7.29 0.89 27.00
CA GLN A 533 6.05 1.67 26.87
C GLN A 533 5.29 1.25 25.60
N GLU A 534 5.98 1.11 24.47
CA GLU A 534 5.37 0.75 23.19
C GLU A 534 4.85 -0.69 23.17
N ARG A 535 5.47 -1.62 23.91
CA ARG A 535 4.94 -2.98 24.16
C ARG A 535 3.52 -2.94 24.73
N LEU A 536 3.26 -2.10 25.73
CA LEU A 536 1.95 -1.98 26.38
C LEU A 536 0.89 -1.41 25.43
N VAL A 537 1.26 -0.40 24.63
CA VAL A 537 0.37 0.20 23.63
C VAL A 537 0.04 -0.82 22.52
N MET A 538 1.06 -1.53 22.04
CA MET A 538 0.91 -2.54 20.98
C MET A 538 0.08 -3.73 21.45
N LYS A 539 0.33 -4.23 22.67
CA LYS A 539 -0.44 -5.30 23.33
C LYS A 539 -1.93 -4.98 23.34
N LYS A 540 -2.30 -3.76 23.75
CA LYS A 540 -3.71 -3.33 23.77
C LYS A 540 -4.35 -3.39 22.37
N LEU A 541 -3.69 -2.85 21.34
CA LEU A 541 -4.21 -2.85 19.97
C LEU A 541 -4.34 -4.28 19.40
N TYR A 542 -3.37 -5.13 19.73
CA TYR A 542 -3.39 -6.56 19.44
C TYR A 542 -4.56 -7.29 20.11
N GLU A 543 -4.84 -7.01 21.38
CA GLU A 543 -5.98 -7.60 22.10
C GLU A 543 -7.32 -7.13 21.53
N GLU A 544 -7.47 -5.84 21.23
CA GLU A 544 -8.65 -5.27 20.59
C GLU A 544 -8.88 -5.87 19.19
N ALA A 545 -7.82 -6.06 18.39
CA ALA A 545 -7.90 -6.70 17.08
C ALA A 545 -8.22 -8.20 17.16
N MET A 546 -7.63 -8.94 18.09
CA MET A 546 -7.93 -10.36 18.33
C MET A 546 -9.39 -10.57 18.76
N VAL A 547 -9.93 -9.71 19.64
CA VAL A 547 -11.35 -9.76 20.03
C VAL A 547 -12.28 -9.58 18.81
N ALA A 548 -11.90 -8.74 17.84
CA ALA A 548 -12.64 -8.56 16.60
C ALA A 548 -12.65 -9.79 15.66
N THR A 549 -11.84 -10.83 15.94
CA THR A 549 -11.84 -12.10 15.19
C THR A 549 -12.62 -13.24 15.86
N LEU A 550 -13.11 -13.05 17.09
CA LEU A 550 -13.91 -14.05 17.81
C LEU A 550 -15.29 -14.35 17.17
N PRO A 551 -15.98 -13.42 16.48
CA PRO A 551 -17.22 -13.75 15.76
C PRO A 551 -16.99 -14.74 14.61
N THR A 552 -17.88 -15.72 14.46
CA THR A 552 -17.80 -16.73 13.39
C THR A 552 -17.96 -16.16 11.97
N ASP A 553 -18.40 -14.92 11.87
CA ASP A 553 -18.61 -14.10 10.67
C ASP A 553 -17.61 -12.94 10.57
N ALA A 554 -16.53 -12.94 11.35
CA ALA A 554 -15.49 -11.90 11.31
C ALA A 554 -14.88 -11.76 9.90
N SER A 555 -14.93 -10.55 9.36
CA SER A 555 -14.50 -10.25 7.99
C SER A 555 -13.02 -10.58 7.73
N PRO A 556 -12.60 -10.87 6.48
CA PRO A 556 -11.20 -11.05 6.13
C PRO A 556 -10.33 -9.85 6.56
N ALA A 557 -10.85 -8.63 6.43
CA ALA A 557 -10.17 -7.41 6.89
C ALA A 557 -9.97 -7.36 8.42
N CYS A 558 -10.89 -7.92 9.22
CA CYS A 558 -10.68 -8.06 10.67
C CYS A 558 -9.58 -9.10 11.00
N ARG A 559 -9.53 -10.22 10.26
CA ARG A 559 -8.54 -11.28 10.49
C ARG A 559 -7.14 -10.85 10.06
N MET A 560 -7.00 -10.21 8.90
CA MET A 560 -5.74 -9.59 8.48
C MET A 560 -5.29 -8.54 9.53
N LYS A 561 -6.21 -7.70 10.02
CA LYS A 561 -5.93 -6.75 11.10
C LYS A 561 -5.41 -7.39 12.39
N ALA A 562 -5.91 -8.56 12.78
CA ALA A 562 -5.36 -9.31 13.90
C ALA A 562 -3.97 -9.90 13.62
N ILE A 563 -3.72 -10.43 12.42
CA ILE A 563 -2.40 -10.92 11.98
C ILE A 563 -1.35 -9.80 12.04
N GLU A 564 -1.70 -8.61 11.57
CA GLU A 564 -0.83 -7.43 11.52
C GLU A 564 -0.47 -6.92 12.92
N TYR A 565 -1.44 -6.74 13.82
CA TYR A 565 -1.14 -6.34 15.20
C TYR A 565 -0.41 -7.45 15.98
N ALA A 566 -0.67 -8.72 15.68
CA ALA A 566 0.07 -9.85 16.25
C ALA A 566 1.53 -9.88 15.80
N SER A 567 1.82 -9.66 14.52
CA SER A 567 3.21 -9.58 14.03
C SER A 567 3.95 -8.38 14.60
N GLY A 568 3.27 -7.25 14.79
CA GLY A 568 3.82 -6.07 15.48
C GLY A 568 4.14 -6.33 16.95
N HIS A 569 3.20 -6.91 17.71
CA HIS A 569 3.41 -7.25 19.11
C HIS A 569 4.54 -8.28 19.27
N ALA A 570 4.57 -9.32 18.43
CA ALA A 570 5.66 -10.27 18.36
C ALA A 570 7.01 -9.59 18.05
N GLY A 571 7.04 -8.61 17.14
CA GLY A 571 8.23 -7.83 16.81
C GLY A 571 8.80 -7.07 18.01
N LEU A 572 7.96 -6.42 18.83
CA LEU A 572 8.42 -5.74 20.05
C LEU A 572 8.87 -6.72 21.15
N LEU A 573 8.18 -7.86 21.30
CA LEU A 573 8.60 -8.92 22.23
C LEU A 573 9.96 -9.54 21.82
N VAL A 574 10.18 -9.73 20.51
CA VAL A 574 11.47 -10.15 19.93
C VAL A 574 12.59 -9.16 20.24
N GLN A 575 12.35 -7.85 20.09
CA GLN A 575 13.33 -6.82 20.47
C GLN A 575 13.62 -6.85 21.98
N ALA A 576 12.60 -7.05 22.82
CA ALA A 576 12.76 -7.06 24.27
C ALA A 576 13.55 -8.30 24.75
N ALA A 577 13.23 -9.48 24.23
CA ALA A 577 13.95 -10.74 24.49
C ALA A 577 15.43 -10.69 24.03
N LEU A 578 15.76 -9.83 23.08
CA LEU A 578 17.13 -9.64 22.57
C LEU A 578 17.94 -8.61 23.38
N ILE A 579 17.31 -7.48 23.76
CA ILE A 579 17.98 -6.39 24.49
C ILE A 579 18.03 -6.67 26.00
N GLY A 580 16.98 -7.28 26.56
CA GLY A 580 16.82 -7.55 28.00
C GLY A 580 17.99 -8.33 28.63
N PRO A 581 18.36 -9.52 28.12
CA PRO A 581 19.51 -10.27 28.63
C PRO A 581 20.81 -9.47 28.52
N THR A 582 20.98 -8.74 27.42
CA THR A 582 22.17 -7.92 27.16
C THR A 582 22.31 -6.80 28.19
N LEU A 583 21.22 -6.12 28.56
CA LEU A 583 21.21 -5.10 29.62
C LEU A 583 21.32 -5.71 31.03
N ASN A 584 20.70 -6.87 31.27
CA ASN A 584 20.78 -7.57 32.56
C ASN A 584 22.23 -7.90 32.95
N ALA A 585 23.08 -8.24 31.99
CA ALA A 585 24.51 -8.50 32.22
C ALA A 585 25.31 -7.31 32.79
N PHE A 586 24.81 -6.08 32.65
CA PHE A 586 25.41 -4.86 33.25
C PHE A 586 24.75 -4.46 34.60
N GLY A 587 23.78 -5.24 35.09
CA GLY A 587 23.08 -4.98 36.35
C GLY A 587 22.12 -3.78 36.34
N VAL A 588 21.67 -3.32 35.16
CA VAL A 588 20.95 -2.04 35.00
C VAL A 588 19.43 -2.15 34.89
N LEU A 589 18.87 -3.36 34.90
CA LEU A 589 17.43 -3.63 34.88
C LEU A 589 17.02 -4.30 36.20
N PRO A 590 16.57 -3.53 37.22
CA PRO A 590 16.32 -4.07 38.56
C PRO A 590 15.24 -5.16 38.59
N ASP A 591 14.20 -5.01 37.76
CA ASP A 591 13.05 -5.92 37.68
C ASP A 591 13.12 -6.87 36.47
N TYR A 592 14.31 -7.05 35.85
CA TYR A 592 14.50 -7.83 34.61
C TYR A 592 13.79 -9.18 34.63
N LYS A 593 13.89 -9.91 35.75
CA LYS A 593 13.27 -11.23 35.88
C LYS A 593 11.76 -11.19 35.70
N GLN A 594 11.08 -10.24 36.34
CA GLN A 594 9.62 -10.09 36.24
C GLN A 594 9.21 -9.72 34.81
N ASP A 595 9.91 -8.75 34.20
CA ASP A 595 9.67 -8.34 32.81
C ASP A 595 9.92 -9.49 31.80
N SER A 596 10.96 -10.30 32.01
CA SER A 596 11.23 -11.49 31.18
C SER A 596 10.13 -12.56 31.29
N HIS A 597 9.52 -12.71 32.46
CA HIS A 597 8.40 -13.64 32.68
C HIS A 597 7.11 -13.10 32.04
N GLU A 598 6.86 -11.79 32.09
CA GLU A 598 5.74 -11.14 31.38
C GLU A 598 5.91 -11.19 29.84
N ILE A 599 7.13 -11.02 29.33
CA ILE A 599 7.46 -11.24 27.90
C ILE A 599 7.17 -12.69 27.49
N CYS A 600 7.49 -13.67 28.35
CA CYS A 600 7.20 -15.08 28.12
C CYS A 600 5.70 -15.38 28.11
N ASP A 601 4.95 -14.85 29.06
CA ASP A 601 3.51 -15.05 29.17
C ASP A 601 2.76 -14.48 27.94
N ASP A 602 3.15 -13.28 27.50
CA ASP A 602 2.60 -12.67 26.29
C ASP A 602 2.99 -13.44 25.02
N ALA A 603 4.23 -13.93 24.92
CA ALA A 603 4.66 -14.75 23.78
C ALA A 603 3.90 -16.08 23.68
N VAL A 604 3.66 -16.76 24.81
CA VAL A 604 2.85 -18.00 24.86
C VAL A 604 1.38 -17.71 24.52
N LEU A 605 0.79 -16.66 25.07
CA LEU A 605 -0.59 -16.24 24.77
C LEU A 605 -0.76 -15.89 23.28
N LEU A 606 0.21 -15.19 22.70
CA LEU A 606 0.25 -14.85 21.29
C LEU A 606 0.38 -16.09 20.41
N ALA A 607 1.31 -16.99 20.74
CA ALA A 607 1.53 -18.22 20.00
C ALA A 607 0.29 -19.12 19.98
N HIS A 608 -0.48 -19.20 21.07
CA HIS A 608 -1.77 -19.89 21.10
C HIS A 608 -2.84 -19.19 20.26
N ARG A 609 -3.02 -17.87 20.41
CA ARG A 609 -4.05 -17.12 19.66
C ARG A 609 -3.80 -17.14 18.14
N CYS A 610 -2.54 -17.17 17.70
CA CYS A 610 -2.19 -17.18 16.28
C CYS A 610 -2.26 -18.57 15.61
N GLN A 611 -2.61 -19.64 16.34
CA GLN A 611 -2.70 -21.00 15.74
C GLN A 611 -3.72 -21.09 14.59
N THR A 612 -4.75 -20.23 14.58
CA THR A 612 -5.73 -20.12 13.48
C THR A 612 -5.13 -19.59 12.18
N PHE A 613 -4.09 -18.75 12.25
CA PHE A 613 -3.44 -18.10 11.10
C PHE A 613 -2.31 -18.95 10.48
N ARG A 614 -2.08 -20.16 11.00
CA ARG A 614 -1.05 -21.09 10.53
C ARG A 614 -1.38 -21.69 9.15
N PRO A 615 -0.43 -21.72 8.18
CA PRO A 615 1.01 -21.56 8.42
C PRO A 615 1.56 -20.15 8.18
N CYS A 616 1.28 -19.50 7.05
CA CYS A 616 2.02 -18.31 6.64
C CYS A 616 1.63 -17.06 7.46
N GLY A 617 0.35 -16.92 7.82
CA GLY A 617 -0.16 -15.81 8.64
C GLY A 617 0.33 -15.80 10.10
N ALA A 618 1.02 -16.86 10.54
CA ALA A 618 1.67 -16.96 11.86
C ALA A 618 3.18 -17.29 11.75
N SER A 619 3.78 -17.10 10.57
CA SER A 619 5.18 -17.50 10.26
C SER A 619 6.27 -16.78 11.08
N TYR A 620 5.93 -15.68 11.74
CA TYR A 620 6.81 -14.95 12.67
C TYR A 620 6.84 -15.56 14.10
N VAL A 621 5.85 -16.37 14.48
CA VAL A 621 5.73 -16.92 15.84
C VAL A 621 6.91 -17.84 16.22
N PRO A 622 7.45 -18.72 15.34
CA PRO A 622 8.65 -19.49 15.66
C PRO A 622 9.87 -18.63 16.00
N GLU A 623 10.01 -17.44 15.42
CA GLU A 623 11.13 -16.55 15.72
C GLU A 623 11.00 -15.94 17.12
N LEU A 624 9.78 -15.53 17.48
CA LEU A 624 9.44 -15.09 18.83
C LEU A 624 9.73 -16.18 19.87
N LEU A 625 9.21 -17.40 19.67
CA LEU A 625 9.38 -18.50 20.60
C LEU A 625 10.87 -18.84 20.83
N LYS A 626 11.67 -18.89 19.76
CA LYS A 626 13.12 -19.15 19.85
C LYS A 626 13.87 -18.10 20.66
N LEU A 627 13.61 -16.82 20.41
CA LEU A 627 14.32 -15.72 21.08
C LEU A 627 13.87 -15.56 22.54
N VAL A 628 12.58 -15.76 22.84
CA VAL A 628 12.07 -15.77 24.21
C VAL A 628 12.68 -16.93 25.01
N TRP A 629 12.66 -18.17 24.48
CA TRP A 629 13.34 -19.32 25.10
C TRP A 629 14.84 -19.05 25.29
N ALA A 630 15.50 -18.40 24.34
CA ALA A 630 16.92 -18.05 24.46
C ALA A 630 17.21 -16.95 25.51
N SER A 631 16.23 -16.10 25.84
CA SER A 631 16.37 -14.98 26.79
C SER A 631 16.22 -15.38 28.28
N LEU A 632 15.62 -16.54 28.55
CA LEU A 632 15.19 -16.94 29.90
C LEU A 632 16.28 -17.73 30.64
N ASP A 633 16.98 -17.06 31.56
CA ASP A 633 18.06 -17.64 32.39
C ASP A 633 17.60 -18.71 33.39
N ASP A 634 16.34 -18.69 33.80
CA ASP A 634 15.81 -19.57 34.85
C ASP A 634 14.90 -20.70 34.34
N GLY A 635 14.74 -20.84 33.01
CA GLY A 635 13.96 -21.91 32.40
C GLY A 635 12.43 -21.72 32.47
N TYR A 636 11.94 -20.51 32.78
CA TYR A 636 10.51 -20.24 32.95
C TYR A 636 9.67 -20.67 31.74
N ARG A 637 8.67 -21.54 31.98
CA ARG A 637 7.77 -22.12 30.95
C ARG A 637 8.47 -22.78 29.75
N HIS A 638 9.75 -23.18 29.86
CA HIS A 638 10.50 -23.78 28.73
C HIS A 638 9.81 -25.01 28.12
N GLU A 639 9.22 -25.90 28.92
CA GLU A 639 8.47 -27.08 28.43
C GLU A 639 7.30 -26.69 27.50
N GLU A 640 6.64 -25.56 27.78
CA GLU A 640 5.50 -25.06 27.02
C GLU A 640 5.94 -24.30 25.76
N LEU A 641 7.03 -23.53 25.84
CA LEU A 641 7.70 -22.92 24.69
C LEU A 641 8.25 -23.98 23.71
N GLU A 642 8.84 -25.06 24.24
CA GLU A 642 9.35 -26.20 23.47
C GLU A 642 8.22 -26.93 22.76
N LYS A 643 7.13 -27.24 23.47
CA LYS A 643 5.93 -27.81 22.87
C LYS A 643 5.34 -26.90 21.79
N LEU A 644 5.26 -25.59 22.01
CA LEU A 644 4.77 -24.65 21.00
C LEU A 644 5.70 -24.57 19.78
N MET A 645 7.01 -24.68 19.98
CA MET A 645 7.95 -24.79 18.86
C MET A 645 7.74 -26.07 18.05
N ASP A 646 7.49 -27.21 18.70
CA ASP A 646 7.16 -28.47 18.01
C ASP A 646 5.79 -28.40 17.30
N ASP A 647 4.75 -27.88 17.97
CA ASP A 647 3.41 -27.65 17.38
C ASP A 647 3.52 -26.84 16.08
N TYR A 648 4.33 -25.76 16.06
CA TYR A 648 4.56 -24.92 14.89
C TYR A 648 5.55 -25.52 13.87
N ALA A 649 6.42 -26.46 14.27
CA ALA A 649 7.30 -27.17 13.35
C ALA A 649 6.55 -28.12 12.40
N GLU A 650 5.32 -28.55 12.76
CA GLU A 650 4.45 -29.33 11.85
C GLU A 650 4.16 -28.63 10.50
N ASP A 651 4.21 -27.30 10.45
CA ASP A 651 3.90 -26.52 9.25
C ASP A 651 5.04 -26.51 8.22
N VAL A 652 6.29 -26.78 8.64
CA VAL A 652 7.50 -26.58 7.83
C VAL A 652 8.44 -27.76 7.98
N GLN A 653 8.70 -28.47 6.88
CA GLN A 653 9.62 -29.61 6.92
C GLN A 653 11.02 -29.19 7.39
N GLY A 654 11.69 -30.07 8.14
CA GLY A 654 13.08 -29.88 8.55
C GLY A 654 13.32 -28.78 9.59
N ALA A 655 12.29 -28.04 10.03
CA ALA A 655 12.39 -27.10 11.14
C ALA A 655 13.00 -27.77 12.39
N SER A 656 13.82 -27.02 13.14
CA SER A 656 14.50 -27.50 14.34
C SER A 656 14.65 -26.36 15.35
N TYR A 657 13.52 -25.69 15.62
CA TYR A 657 13.49 -24.39 16.30
C TYR A 657 14.16 -24.43 17.69
N LEU A 658 14.00 -25.51 18.45
CA LEU A 658 14.68 -25.67 19.74
C LEU A 658 16.22 -25.73 19.62
N GLU A 659 16.79 -26.34 18.58
CA GLU A 659 18.25 -26.35 18.38
C GLU A 659 18.77 -24.99 17.89
N GLU A 660 17.95 -24.23 17.15
CA GLU A 660 18.22 -22.83 16.84
C GLU A 660 18.16 -21.95 18.10
N ALA A 661 17.18 -22.13 18.97
CA ALA A 661 17.05 -21.43 20.26
C ALA A 661 18.25 -21.72 21.18
N LYS A 662 18.67 -22.98 21.28
CA LYS A 662 19.91 -23.40 21.99
C LYS A 662 21.17 -22.76 21.40
N SER A 663 21.20 -22.49 20.09
CA SER A 663 22.30 -21.79 19.42
C SER A 663 22.30 -20.29 19.72
N MET A 664 21.12 -19.65 19.68
CA MET A 664 20.92 -18.26 20.10
C MET A 664 21.31 -18.05 21.57
N ARG A 665 20.87 -18.96 22.45
CA ARG A 665 21.20 -18.96 23.88
C ARG A 665 22.71 -18.99 24.13
N LYS A 666 23.42 -19.96 23.54
CA LYS A 666 24.89 -20.06 23.63
C LYS A 666 25.62 -18.81 23.14
N ARG A 667 25.03 -18.07 22.20
CA ARG A 667 25.58 -16.78 21.76
C ARG A 667 25.36 -15.69 22.81
N LEU A 668 24.18 -15.61 23.44
CA LEU A 668 23.92 -14.68 24.55
C LEU A 668 24.85 -14.97 25.75
N ASP A 669 24.96 -16.24 26.16
CA ASP A 669 25.91 -16.67 27.21
C ASP A 669 27.36 -16.31 26.82
N GLY A 670 27.71 -16.49 25.54
CA GLY A 670 29.03 -16.25 24.99
C GLY A 670 29.41 -14.78 24.76
N LEU A 671 28.52 -13.83 25.05
CA LEU A 671 28.81 -12.39 24.95
C LEU A 671 29.77 -11.89 26.04
N GLY A 672 29.84 -12.57 27.19
CA GLY A 672 30.93 -12.41 28.17
C GLY A 672 31.03 -11.07 28.91
N TRP A 673 30.00 -10.21 28.88
CA TRP A 673 30.01 -8.92 29.56
C TRP A 673 30.11 -9.08 31.09
N SER A 674 31.01 -8.31 31.70
CA SER A 674 31.26 -8.29 33.14
C SER A 674 30.62 -7.06 33.80
N ASN A 675 30.18 -7.20 35.06
CA ASN A 675 29.77 -6.07 35.91
C ASN A 675 30.91 -5.06 36.21
N GLU A 676 32.16 -5.38 35.87
CA GLU A 676 33.29 -4.45 35.86
C GLU A 676 33.07 -3.38 34.78
N GLN A 677 32.65 -2.18 35.18
CA GLN A 677 32.45 -1.02 34.29
C GLN A 677 33.80 -0.40 33.90
N ARG A 678 34.51 -1.06 32.96
CA ARG A 678 35.88 -0.69 32.54
C ARG A 678 35.99 0.71 31.94
N PHE A 679 34.89 1.32 31.52
CA PHE A 679 34.86 2.74 31.13
C PHE A 679 34.91 3.75 32.29
N LEU A 680 34.80 3.32 33.56
CA LEU A 680 34.90 4.19 34.75
C LEU A 680 36.19 4.01 35.55
N GLU A 681 36.90 2.90 35.38
CA GLU A 681 38.19 2.63 36.04
C GLU A 681 39.31 2.62 34.99
N GLU A 682 40.41 3.34 35.27
CA GLU A 682 41.56 3.54 34.37
C GLU A 682 41.37 4.41 33.11
N ARG A 683 40.86 5.65 33.29
CA ARG A 683 41.53 6.77 32.60
C ARG A 683 42.83 7.12 33.34
N ASN A 684 43.94 6.48 32.96
CA ASN A 684 45.26 7.01 33.26
C ASN A 684 45.49 8.29 32.43
N GLU A 685 46.12 9.30 33.04
CA GLU A 685 46.23 10.66 32.48
C GLU A 685 47.34 10.77 31.42
N GLU A 686 47.12 10.28 30.19
CA GLU A 686 47.94 10.66 29.03
C GLU A 686 47.17 10.52 27.70
N PHE A 687 47.53 11.37 26.72
CA PHE A 687 46.89 11.59 25.41
C PHE A 687 45.56 12.38 25.40
N GLU A 688 45.51 13.38 24.52
CA GLU A 688 44.48 14.42 24.47
C GLU A 688 43.36 14.15 23.44
N THR A 689 42.28 14.91 23.56
CA THR A 689 41.10 14.99 22.66
C THR A 689 40.18 13.75 22.63
N PRO A 690 38.96 13.81 23.21
CA PRO A 690 37.92 12.85 22.91
C PRO A 690 37.36 13.09 21.50
N PRO A 691 36.92 12.04 20.77
CA PRO A 691 36.14 12.23 19.54
C PRO A 691 34.81 12.95 19.87
N PRO A 692 34.24 13.72 18.92
CA PRO A 692 33.03 14.49 19.17
C PRO A 692 31.86 13.56 19.52
N CYS A 693 31.28 13.77 20.70
CA CYS A 693 30.01 13.15 21.06
C CYS A 693 28.92 13.81 20.21
N VAL A 694 28.49 13.13 19.15
CA VAL A 694 27.34 13.54 18.34
C VAL A 694 26.08 13.27 19.16
N ILE A 695 25.60 14.32 19.82
CA ILE A 695 24.23 14.39 20.30
C ILE A 695 23.37 14.78 19.09
N LEU A 696 22.40 13.93 18.78
CA LEU A 696 21.24 14.21 17.92
C LEU A 696 19.99 13.91 18.76
#